data_AF-A0A9W8UGJ8-F1
#
_entry.id   AF-A0A9W8UGJ8-F1
#
_cell.length_a   1.000
_cell.length_b   1.000
_cell.length_c   1.000
_cell.angle_alpha   90.00
_cell.angle_beta   90.00
_cell.angle_gamma   90.00
#
_symmetry.space_group_name_H-M   'P 1'
#
loop_
_entity.id
_entity.type
_entity.pdbx_description
1 polymer ?
#
loop_
_entity_poly.entity_id
_entity_poly.type
_entity_poly.pdbx_seq_one_letter_code
_entity_poly.pdbx_strand_id
1 'polypeptide(L)'
;MEDRKRPAVGSADDLAPPSKRLAVNGSKPKDDAPEMKEESWIEVYTKGAIYRQMQEYSRRAATAESRLEEVHKRAVHHDDHIRIIDAWWQQILDEVELLADASIPTKKLDGPPFLSSVSFKDLQHFQGHLQDKGKAIISKTETLLQRVAALRGEVTPEASALEGRITGLLAAQKEYLLKLDRLNSEKDTLSEQLNTATLRYFKAEKKLDRAKSSQVQKLEQQAFANATRPPSATKEGSEEPAPSNGAGAELLLKYEETAAAATKQKEQLDSLLGEIRTLQDENSTLKSKREAWSDDDFIRTDVFKQFKGQNEELIKRINNLEATNKQLREEAEKLQSERTTFRIQLEADASQVTSELEADIAARDQDLARVRSARDEILAENTQRKASMEQERLSLEHMKELVSAKEDRISALESEIERLKPSADEQSVTDISTMSEDELRQKFKKLEKDFEAINHELPSIERAFKRMRDLGQKRVMDFAGLEEKIQLLIAEKSKADQKYFAARKDADTRNNEIRSLRHQNSKSAEIIAQLKDIETQNRGLLTNLEKQMANMRLTNATLAMENKKMEVTSQDGTRRIESLNKQITELSGLVKTRDSASAIIKERNTLQEAEVEKLKVRIEHAQKDRDNWRNKALSNSSEEEEMLRTFALCSICRNNFKNTALKTCGHLFCSKCVDDRISNRMRKCPSCSRAFDKMDVMPVHH
;
A
#
# COMPACT_ATOMS: atom_id res chain seq x y z
N MET A 1 -51.05 47.12 13.83
CA MET A 1 -49.88 47.00 14.72
C MET A 1 -49.43 45.55 14.61
N GLU A 2 -48.30 45.15 14.06
CA GLU A 2 -47.17 45.77 13.36
C GLU A 2 -46.51 44.60 12.61
N ASP A 3 -46.39 44.71 11.29
CA ASP A 3 -45.58 43.84 10.45
C ASP A 3 -44.10 44.07 10.75
N ARG A 4 -43.32 43.02 11.00
CA ARG A 4 -41.85 43.09 10.93
C ARG A 4 -41.28 42.03 10.00
N LYS A 5 -41.16 42.47 8.74
CA LYS A 5 -40.31 41.93 7.67
C LYS A 5 -38.85 41.85 8.11
N ARG A 6 -38.16 40.83 7.57
CA ARG A 6 -36.70 40.69 7.50
C ARG A 6 -36.06 41.93 6.86
N PRO A 7 -34.81 42.30 7.20
CA PRO A 7 -33.98 43.08 6.30
C PRO A 7 -33.09 42.17 5.44
N ALA A 8 -33.01 42.55 4.18
CA ALA A 8 -32.14 42.01 3.16
C ALA A 8 -30.76 42.69 3.20
N VAL A 9 -29.80 41.94 2.66
CA VAL A 9 -28.51 42.31 2.09
C VAL A 9 -28.46 43.74 1.52
N GLY A 10 -27.43 44.49 1.88
CA GLY A 10 -27.09 45.78 1.26
C GLY A 10 -25.73 46.31 1.72
N SER A 11 -24.90 46.67 0.74
CA SER A 11 -23.66 47.46 0.83
C SER A 11 -22.51 46.94 1.70
N ALA A 12 -21.66 46.14 1.04
CA ALA A 12 -20.23 46.31 1.20
C ALA A 12 -19.85 47.62 0.51
N ASP A 13 -19.56 48.64 1.29
CA ASP A 13 -18.49 49.58 1.00
C ASP A 13 -18.13 50.30 2.29
N ASP A 14 -16.84 50.61 2.36
CA ASP A 14 -16.20 51.64 3.16
C ASP A 14 -15.36 51.25 4.40
N LEU A 15 -14.15 51.82 4.37
CA LEU A 15 -13.22 52.15 5.46
C LEU A 15 -12.12 51.13 5.80
N ALA A 16 -11.12 51.09 4.92
CA ALA A 16 -9.73 50.86 5.31
C ALA A 16 -9.26 51.93 6.32
N PRO A 17 -8.44 51.59 7.33
CA PRO A 17 -7.97 52.56 8.32
C PRO A 17 -6.83 53.44 7.74
N PRO A 18 -6.70 54.70 8.19
CA PRO A 18 -5.77 55.66 7.59
C PRO A 18 -4.32 55.35 7.99
N SER A 19 -3.42 55.23 7.00
CA SER A 19 -1.99 55.10 7.27
C SER A 19 -1.41 56.43 7.74
N LYS A 20 -1.11 56.52 9.03
CA LYS A 20 -0.36 57.62 9.64
C LYS A 20 1.10 57.51 9.17
N ARG A 21 1.54 58.43 8.28
CA ARG A 21 2.94 58.55 7.88
C ARG A 21 3.77 59.04 9.09
N LEU A 22 4.59 58.15 9.64
CA LEU A 22 5.71 58.51 10.50
C LEU A 22 6.89 58.88 9.60
N ALA A 23 7.33 60.12 9.69
CA ALA A 23 8.56 60.59 9.06
C ALA A 23 9.76 59.97 9.77
N VAL A 24 10.61 59.27 9.03
CA VAL A 24 11.95 58.86 9.47
C VAL A 24 12.97 59.50 8.53
N ASN A 25 13.83 60.31 9.14
CA ASN A 25 14.96 61.01 8.54
C ASN A 25 15.99 60.00 8.00
N GLY A 26 16.45 60.20 6.76
CA GLY A 26 17.57 59.42 6.21
C GLY A 26 17.90 59.79 4.76
N SER A 27 18.94 60.61 4.60
CA SER A 27 19.84 60.74 3.43
C SER A 27 19.25 60.65 2.01
N LYS A 28 19.22 61.80 1.32
CA LYS A 28 19.08 61.88 -0.15
C LYS A 28 20.13 60.99 -0.85
N PRO A 29 19.75 60.03 -1.71
CA PRO A 29 20.59 59.62 -2.81
C PRO A 29 20.35 60.54 -4.02
N LYS A 30 21.37 60.61 -4.86
CA LYS A 30 21.41 61.26 -6.16
C LYS A 30 20.16 60.94 -7.01
N ASP A 31 19.78 61.90 -7.87
CA ASP A 31 18.75 61.74 -8.90
C ASP A 31 18.94 60.43 -9.69
N ASP A 32 18.04 59.48 -9.47
CA ASP A 32 17.76 58.38 -10.39
C ASP A 32 16.39 58.60 -11.03
N ALA A 33 16.29 58.22 -12.30
CA ALA A 33 15.16 58.45 -13.20
C ALA A 33 13.80 58.02 -12.59
N PRO A 34 12.69 58.72 -12.91
CA PRO A 34 11.37 58.50 -12.29
C PRO A 34 10.83 57.07 -12.44
N GLU A 35 11.26 56.30 -13.44
CA GLU A 35 10.82 54.91 -13.67
C GLU A 35 11.33 53.92 -12.59
N MET A 36 12.53 54.08 -12.04
CA MET A 36 13.07 53.16 -11.01
C MET A 36 12.38 53.31 -9.63
N LYS A 37 11.80 54.48 -9.33
CA LYS A 37 11.03 54.69 -8.08
C LYS A 37 9.67 54.01 -8.12
N GLU A 38 9.06 53.91 -9.30
CA GLU A 38 7.75 53.29 -9.47
C GLU A 38 7.85 51.75 -9.34
N GLU A 39 8.88 51.14 -9.93
CA GLU A 39 9.18 49.72 -9.74
C GLU A 39 9.49 49.38 -8.28
N SER A 40 10.31 50.18 -7.59
CA SER A 40 10.59 49.99 -6.17
C SER A 40 9.34 50.11 -5.30
N TRP A 41 8.41 51.02 -5.64
CA TRP A 41 7.16 51.17 -4.91
C TRP A 41 6.23 49.97 -5.14
N ILE A 42 6.12 49.48 -6.38
CA ILE A 42 5.35 48.27 -6.72
C ILE A 42 5.92 47.06 -5.97
N GLU A 43 7.23 46.91 -5.89
CA GLU A 43 7.88 45.85 -5.11
C GLU A 43 7.56 45.93 -3.60
N VAL A 44 7.60 47.12 -3.02
CA VAL A 44 7.28 47.30 -1.59
C VAL A 44 5.80 47.03 -1.33
N TYR A 45 4.92 47.46 -2.24
CA TYR A 45 3.49 47.21 -2.15
C TYR A 45 3.16 45.72 -2.26
N THR A 46 3.75 45.01 -3.24
CA THR A 46 3.57 43.57 -3.44
C THR A 46 4.14 42.77 -2.26
N LYS A 47 5.33 43.10 -1.76
CA LYS A 47 5.89 42.51 -0.52
C LYS A 47 4.98 42.74 0.68
N GLY A 48 4.41 43.94 0.82
CA GLY A 48 3.44 44.27 1.87
C GLY A 48 2.11 43.50 1.74
N ALA A 49 1.62 43.26 0.51
CA ALA A 49 0.43 42.45 0.26
C ALA A 49 0.68 40.97 0.58
N ILE A 50 1.82 40.42 0.17
CA ILE A 50 2.25 39.05 0.51
C ILE A 50 2.36 38.90 2.03
N TYR A 51 2.95 39.86 2.73
CA TYR A 51 3.08 39.81 4.19
C TYR A 51 1.71 39.81 4.89
N ARG A 52 0.76 40.65 4.46
CA ARG A 52 -0.62 40.62 4.98
C ARG A 52 -1.30 39.29 4.72
N GLN A 53 -1.09 38.69 3.55
CA GLN A 53 -1.62 37.37 3.21
C GLN A 53 -0.98 36.26 4.04
N MET A 54 0.32 36.33 4.33
CA MET A 54 1.00 35.39 5.23
C MET A 54 0.51 35.52 6.67
N GLN A 55 0.27 36.74 7.16
CA GLN A 55 -0.36 36.94 8.48
C GLN A 55 -1.78 36.37 8.53
N GLU A 56 -2.54 36.49 7.44
CA GLU A 56 -3.86 35.87 7.32
C GLU A 56 -3.79 34.34 7.33
N TYR A 57 -2.82 33.75 6.64
CA TYR A 57 -2.56 32.31 6.73
C TYR A 57 -2.14 31.89 8.13
N SER A 58 -1.32 32.67 8.83
CA SER A 58 -0.94 32.41 10.22
C SER A 58 -2.16 32.44 11.16
N ARG A 59 -3.08 33.39 10.97
CA ARG A 59 -4.34 33.46 11.76
C ARG A 59 -5.22 32.25 11.48
N ARG A 60 -5.39 31.87 10.21
CA ARG A 60 -6.15 30.67 9.81
C ARG A 60 -5.54 29.39 10.37
N ALA A 61 -4.22 29.28 10.39
CA ALA A 61 -3.50 28.16 10.99
C ALA A 61 -3.76 28.08 12.50
N ALA A 62 -3.63 29.19 13.23
CA ALA A 62 -3.92 29.24 14.67
C ALA A 62 -5.38 28.84 14.98
N THR A 63 -6.36 29.31 14.19
CA THR A 63 -7.76 28.91 14.35
C THR A 63 -7.97 27.42 14.05
N ALA A 64 -7.30 26.88 13.04
CA ALA A 64 -7.37 25.46 12.71
C ALA A 64 -6.75 24.58 13.81
N GLU A 65 -5.61 25.00 14.37
CA GLU A 65 -4.96 24.33 15.51
C GLU A 65 -5.86 24.32 16.74
N SER A 66 -6.49 25.44 17.09
CA SER A 66 -7.44 25.52 18.19
C SER A 66 -8.64 24.57 17.99
N ARG A 67 -9.18 24.49 16.76
CA ARG A 67 -10.27 23.56 16.44
C ARG A 67 -9.81 22.11 16.51
N LEU A 68 -8.59 21.81 16.11
CA LEU A 68 -8.00 20.48 16.20
C LEU A 68 -7.83 20.05 17.66
N GLU A 69 -7.38 20.95 18.54
CA GLU A 69 -7.27 20.69 19.97
C GLU A 69 -8.65 20.43 20.60
N GLU A 70 -9.68 21.18 20.21
CA GLU A 70 -11.04 20.95 20.69
C GLU A 70 -11.60 19.59 20.24
N VAL A 71 -11.39 19.23 18.98
CA VAL A 71 -11.78 17.92 18.45
C VAL A 71 -11.03 16.80 19.15
N HIS A 72 -9.73 16.98 19.42
CA HIS A 72 -8.92 16.00 20.14
C HIS A 72 -9.43 15.79 21.57
N LYS A 73 -9.76 16.85 22.30
CA LYS A 73 -10.37 16.75 23.64
C LYS A 73 -11.68 15.97 23.62
N ARG A 74 -12.55 16.22 22.62
CA ARG A 74 -13.80 15.46 22.46
C ARG A 74 -13.55 14.00 22.08
N ALA A 75 -12.55 13.72 21.26
CA ALA A 75 -12.16 12.35 20.88
C ALA A 75 -11.70 11.55 22.12
N VAL A 76 -10.77 12.10 22.91
CA VAL A 76 -10.29 11.47 24.16
C VAL A 76 -11.45 11.18 25.11
N HIS A 77 -12.36 12.14 25.30
CA HIS A 77 -13.55 11.96 26.13
C HIS A 77 -14.50 10.84 25.64
N HIS A 78 -14.69 10.70 24.32
CA HIS A 78 -15.49 9.60 23.78
C HIS A 78 -14.75 8.26 23.83
N ASP A 79 -13.44 8.25 23.60
CA ASP A 79 -12.62 7.03 23.71
C ASP A 79 -12.65 6.49 25.15
N ASP A 80 -12.60 7.35 26.15
CA ASP A 80 -12.74 6.96 27.55
C ASP A 80 -14.13 6.37 27.84
N HIS A 81 -15.20 6.94 27.28
CA HIS A 81 -16.54 6.34 27.37
C HIS A 81 -16.61 4.95 26.72
N ILE A 82 -15.99 4.77 25.55
CA ILE A 82 -15.97 3.48 24.86
C ILE A 82 -15.20 2.44 25.68
N ARG A 83 -14.06 2.81 26.28
CA ARG A 83 -13.30 1.94 27.19
C ARG A 83 -14.11 1.53 28.41
N ILE A 84 -14.90 2.46 28.97
CA ILE A 84 -15.79 2.17 30.10
C ILE A 84 -16.89 1.17 29.69
N ILE A 85 -17.49 1.35 28.51
CA ILE A 85 -18.49 0.41 27.98
C ILE A 85 -17.88 -0.97 27.75
N ASP A 86 -16.68 -1.05 27.17
CA ASP A 86 -15.99 -2.31 26.89
C ASP A 86 -15.67 -3.07 28.19
N ALA A 87 -15.09 -2.39 29.18
CA ALA A 87 -14.80 -2.98 30.47
C ALA A 87 -16.06 -3.41 31.23
N TRP A 88 -17.13 -2.61 31.16
CA TRP A 88 -18.44 -2.98 31.73
C TRP A 88 -19.05 -4.20 31.03
N TRP A 89 -18.92 -4.30 29.71
CA TRP A 89 -19.43 -5.43 28.95
C TRP A 89 -18.68 -6.72 29.27
N GLN A 90 -17.35 -6.63 29.44
CA GLN A 90 -16.55 -7.76 29.94
C GLN A 90 -17.00 -8.19 31.33
N GLN A 91 -17.23 -7.25 32.26
CA GLN A 91 -17.74 -7.57 33.59
C GLN A 91 -19.09 -8.31 33.53
N ILE A 92 -20.02 -7.89 32.65
CA ILE A 92 -21.31 -8.59 32.48
C ILE A 92 -21.13 -9.99 31.91
N LEU A 93 -20.25 -10.16 30.93
CA LEU A 93 -19.96 -11.47 30.34
C LEU A 93 -19.41 -12.42 31.40
N ASP A 94 -18.48 -11.95 32.23
CA ASP A 94 -17.92 -12.71 33.35
C ASP A 94 -19.00 -13.10 34.37
N GLU A 95 -19.88 -12.17 34.76
CA GLU A 95 -20.99 -12.44 35.69
C GLU A 95 -22.01 -13.44 35.13
N VAL A 96 -22.28 -13.38 33.82
CA VAL A 96 -23.15 -14.33 33.13
C VAL A 96 -22.50 -15.71 33.02
N GLU A 97 -21.19 -15.79 32.76
CA GLU A 97 -20.44 -17.06 32.72
C GLU A 97 -20.47 -17.74 34.10
N LEU A 98 -20.29 -16.96 35.18
CA LEU A 98 -20.35 -17.47 36.55
C LEU A 98 -21.75 -17.99 36.92
N LEU A 99 -22.81 -17.32 36.48
CA LEU A 99 -24.20 -17.78 36.64
C LEU A 99 -24.52 -19.03 35.80
N ALA A 100 -23.94 -19.11 34.59
CA ALA A 100 -24.09 -20.26 33.72
C ALA A 100 -23.42 -21.49 34.32
N ASP A 101 -22.17 -21.38 34.78
CA ASP A 101 -21.42 -22.45 35.44
C ASP A 101 -22.11 -22.97 36.72
N ALA A 102 -22.80 -22.09 37.46
CA ALA A 102 -23.57 -22.48 38.64
C ALA A 102 -24.86 -23.25 38.30
N SER A 103 -25.40 -23.09 37.09
CA SER A 103 -26.70 -23.65 36.67
C SER A 103 -26.57 -24.79 35.65
N ILE A 104 -25.47 -24.84 34.90
CA ILE A 104 -25.18 -25.77 33.80
C ILE A 104 -23.68 -26.09 33.87
N PRO A 105 -23.25 -27.36 34.00
CA PRO A 105 -21.82 -27.68 34.08
C PRO A 105 -21.14 -27.43 32.72
N THR A 106 -20.51 -26.28 32.57
CA THR A 106 -19.64 -25.95 31.43
C THR A 106 -18.17 -25.99 31.84
N LYS A 107 -17.32 -26.45 30.92
CA LYS A 107 -15.88 -26.61 31.17
C LYS A 107 -15.24 -25.23 31.14
N LYS A 108 -14.63 -24.82 32.26
CA LYS A 108 -13.93 -23.53 32.43
C LYS A 108 -13.05 -23.19 31.22
N LEU A 109 -13.27 -22.01 30.65
CA LEU A 109 -12.33 -21.38 29.72
C LEU A 109 -11.23 -20.72 30.56
N ASP A 110 -9.98 -21.16 30.40
CA ASP A 110 -8.83 -20.55 31.05
C ASP A 110 -8.59 -19.14 30.47
N GLY A 111 -9.15 -18.12 31.12
CA GLY A 111 -8.95 -16.70 30.84
C GLY A 111 -8.28 -15.95 32.02
N PRO A 112 -7.77 -14.73 31.79
CA PRO A 112 -7.17 -13.89 32.83
C PRO A 112 -8.14 -13.61 34.00
N PRO A 113 -7.63 -13.25 35.20
CA PRO A 113 -8.44 -13.16 36.41
C PRO A 113 -9.56 -12.12 36.30
N PHE A 114 -10.73 -12.51 36.81
CA PHE A 114 -11.97 -11.74 36.89
C PHE A 114 -11.74 -10.31 37.41
N LEU A 115 -12.25 -9.31 36.68
CA LEU A 115 -12.32 -7.94 37.18
C LEU A 115 -13.59 -7.78 38.03
N SER A 116 -13.47 -7.99 39.33
CA SER A 116 -14.60 -7.95 40.27
C SER A 116 -15.21 -6.56 40.47
N SER A 117 -14.59 -5.50 39.95
CA SER A 117 -15.14 -4.14 39.99
C SER A 117 -14.43 -3.22 39.01
N VAL A 118 -15.19 -2.50 38.19
CA VAL A 118 -14.65 -1.42 37.38
C VAL A 118 -15.00 -0.08 38.01
N SER A 119 -13.97 0.63 38.49
CA SER A 119 -14.07 1.96 39.11
C SER A 119 -13.31 2.97 38.26
N PHE A 120 -14.01 4.01 37.79
CA PHE A 120 -13.43 5.03 36.93
C PHE A 120 -13.59 6.42 37.53
N LYS A 121 -12.55 7.26 37.40
CA LYS A 121 -12.59 8.65 37.83
C LYS A 121 -13.42 9.49 36.85
N ASP A 122 -14.16 10.45 37.41
CA ASP A 122 -14.83 11.55 36.69
C ASP A 122 -16.11 11.26 35.87
N LEU A 123 -16.69 10.04 35.93
CA LEU A 123 -17.91 9.69 35.16
C LEU A 123 -18.97 8.92 35.98
N GLN A 124 -19.24 9.37 37.21
CA GLN A 124 -20.12 8.67 38.17
C GLN A 124 -21.56 8.45 37.68
N HIS A 125 -22.16 9.41 36.97
CA HIS A 125 -23.54 9.27 36.45
C HIS A 125 -23.66 8.20 35.37
N PHE A 126 -22.67 8.10 34.48
CA PHE A 126 -22.64 7.11 33.42
C PHE A 126 -22.41 5.69 33.99
N GLN A 127 -21.52 5.58 34.98
CA GLN A 127 -21.28 4.34 35.70
C GLN A 127 -22.53 3.82 36.42
N GLY A 128 -23.30 4.71 37.07
CA GLY A 128 -24.57 4.33 37.70
C GLY A 128 -25.60 3.79 36.69
N HIS A 129 -25.72 4.43 35.52
CA HIS A 129 -26.62 3.96 34.47
C HIS A 129 -26.25 2.54 33.99
N LEU A 130 -24.96 2.28 33.79
CA LEU A 130 -24.46 0.97 33.38
C LEU A 130 -24.69 -0.09 34.46
N GLN A 131 -24.48 0.23 35.74
CA GLN A 131 -24.77 -0.71 36.83
C GLN A 131 -26.25 -1.12 36.89
N ASP A 132 -27.17 -0.16 36.73
CA ASP A 132 -28.61 -0.45 36.75
C ASP A 132 -29.03 -1.33 35.56
N LYS A 133 -28.47 -1.07 34.38
CA LYS A 133 -28.67 -1.92 33.19
C LYS A 133 -28.07 -3.32 33.39
N GLY A 134 -26.89 -3.40 34.00
CA GLY A 134 -26.21 -4.67 34.31
C GLY A 134 -27.06 -5.56 35.21
N LYS A 135 -27.56 -5.03 36.34
CA LYS A 135 -28.46 -5.76 37.24
C LYS A 135 -29.69 -6.33 36.52
N ALA A 136 -30.29 -5.57 35.61
CA ALA A 136 -31.44 -6.03 34.84
C ALA A 136 -31.10 -7.14 33.84
N ILE A 137 -29.89 -7.11 33.25
CA ILE A 137 -29.40 -8.16 32.33
C ILE A 137 -29.14 -9.45 33.11
N ILE A 138 -28.45 -9.36 34.24
CA ILE A 138 -28.11 -10.51 35.10
C ILE A 138 -29.39 -11.23 35.54
N SER A 139 -30.36 -10.51 36.09
CA SER A 139 -31.64 -11.08 36.56
C SER A 139 -32.43 -11.79 35.45
N LYS A 140 -32.47 -11.22 34.24
CA LYS A 140 -33.13 -11.85 33.09
C LYS A 140 -32.38 -13.10 32.61
N THR A 141 -31.05 -13.06 32.68
CA THR A 141 -30.18 -14.17 32.25
C THR A 141 -30.29 -15.34 33.20
N GLU A 142 -30.29 -15.09 34.51
CA GLU A 142 -30.55 -16.10 35.55
C GLU A 142 -31.90 -16.81 35.33
N THR A 143 -32.96 -16.05 35.04
CA THR A 143 -34.30 -16.61 34.75
C THR A 143 -34.31 -17.50 33.50
N LEU A 144 -33.55 -17.11 32.46
CA LEU A 144 -33.43 -17.89 31.23
C LEU A 144 -32.59 -19.15 31.44
N LEU A 145 -31.46 -19.05 32.15
CA LEU A 145 -30.58 -20.18 32.44
C LEU A 145 -31.29 -21.25 33.28
N GLN A 146 -32.06 -20.85 34.29
CA GLN A 146 -32.89 -21.77 35.07
C GLN A 146 -33.94 -22.49 34.20
N ARG A 147 -34.54 -21.78 33.25
CA ARG A 147 -35.52 -22.37 32.31
C ARG A 147 -34.86 -23.33 31.30
N VAL A 148 -33.67 -23.00 30.83
CA VAL A 148 -32.88 -23.85 29.92
C VAL A 148 -32.38 -25.10 30.64
N ALA A 149 -31.88 -24.98 31.88
CA ALA A 149 -31.49 -26.11 32.71
C ALA A 149 -32.66 -27.07 32.96
N ALA A 150 -33.87 -26.55 33.19
CA ALA A 150 -35.08 -27.36 33.35
C ALA A 150 -35.53 -28.10 32.07
N LEU A 151 -35.15 -27.60 30.88
CA LEU A 151 -35.51 -28.19 29.59
C LEU A 151 -34.46 -29.16 29.03
N ARG A 152 -33.22 -29.14 29.54
CA ARG A 152 -32.06 -29.79 28.89
C ARG A 152 -32.03 -31.33 29.03
N GLY A 153 -32.67 -31.91 30.04
CA GLY A 153 -32.62 -33.37 30.29
C GLY A 153 -31.19 -33.92 30.43
N GLU A 154 -31.02 -35.26 30.45
CA GLU A 154 -29.70 -35.89 30.45
C GLU A 154 -29.05 -35.78 29.06
N VAL A 155 -27.93 -35.05 28.99
CA VAL A 155 -27.13 -34.87 27.77
C VAL A 155 -26.45 -36.19 27.41
N THR A 156 -26.70 -36.70 26.20
CA THR A 156 -26.05 -37.92 25.71
C THR A 156 -24.54 -37.72 25.53
N PRO A 157 -23.71 -38.74 25.82
CA PRO A 157 -22.24 -38.60 25.77
C PRO A 157 -21.68 -38.21 24.40
N GLU A 158 -22.36 -38.55 23.30
CA GLU A 158 -22.00 -38.10 21.95
C GLU A 158 -22.26 -36.61 21.71
N ALA A 159 -23.35 -36.06 22.26
CA ALA A 159 -23.64 -34.62 22.17
C ALA A 159 -22.61 -33.81 22.96
N SER A 160 -22.19 -34.30 24.14
CA SER A 160 -21.12 -33.68 24.94
C SER A 160 -19.76 -33.73 24.24
N ALA A 161 -19.44 -34.82 23.54
CA ALA A 161 -18.22 -34.94 22.75
C ALA A 161 -18.20 -33.98 21.55
N LEU A 162 -19.34 -33.80 20.87
CA LEU A 162 -19.50 -32.84 19.78
C LEU A 162 -19.41 -31.39 20.28
N GLU A 163 -20.06 -31.04 21.38
CA GLU A 163 -19.93 -29.74 22.04
C GLU A 163 -18.47 -29.44 22.41
N GLY A 164 -17.73 -30.42 22.95
CA GLY A 164 -16.30 -30.32 23.25
C GLY A 164 -15.41 -30.06 22.03
N ARG A 165 -15.77 -30.65 20.88
CA ARG A 165 -15.03 -30.46 19.63
C ARG A 165 -15.29 -29.10 19.00
N ILE A 166 -16.55 -28.64 19.04
CA ILE A 166 -16.96 -27.32 18.56
C ILE A 166 -16.31 -26.22 19.39
N THR A 167 -16.33 -26.35 20.71
CA THR A 167 -15.69 -25.38 21.64
C THR A 167 -14.17 -25.32 21.43
N GLY A 168 -13.50 -26.46 21.23
CA GLY A 168 -12.07 -26.49 20.89
C GLY A 168 -11.74 -25.80 19.57
N LEU A 169 -12.54 -26.01 18.52
CA LEU A 169 -12.38 -25.31 17.24
C LEU A 169 -12.64 -23.80 17.37
N LEU A 170 -13.63 -23.41 18.17
CA LEU A 170 -13.94 -22.01 18.43
C LEU A 170 -12.82 -21.29 19.20
N ALA A 171 -12.19 -21.97 20.17
CA ALA A 171 -11.05 -21.45 20.90
C ALA A 171 -9.83 -21.23 19.98
N ALA A 172 -9.53 -22.21 19.11
CA ALA A 172 -8.47 -22.07 18.10
C ALA A 172 -8.75 -20.91 17.13
N GLN A 173 -10.00 -20.75 16.68
CA GLN A 173 -10.41 -19.63 15.83
C GLN A 173 -10.17 -18.27 16.51
N LYS A 174 -10.55 -18.14 17.79
CA LYS A 174 -10.33 -16.92 18.58
C LYS A 174 -8.84 -16.62 18.78
N GLU A 175 -8.02 -17.64 19.02
CA GLU A 175 -6.57 -17.48 19.12
C GLU A 175 -5.95 -16.98 17.79
N TYR A 176 -6.41 -17.51 16.65
CA TYR A 176 -5.98 -17.03 15.34
C TYR A 176 -6.40 -15.58 15.07
N LEU A 177 -7.62 -15.19 15.47
CA LEU A 177 -8.07 -13.80 15.35
C LEU A 177 -7.22 -12.84 16.18
N LEU A 178 -6.88 -13.20 17.43
CA LEU A 178 -5.97 -12.41 18.27
C LEU A 178 -4.56 -12.28 17.67
N LYS A 179 -4.03 -13.36 17.08
CA LYS A 179 -2.74 -13.29 16.36
C LYS A 179 -2.82 -12.37 15.15
N LEU A 180 -3.92 -12.41 14.41
CA LEU A 180 -4.13 -11.58 13.21
C LEU A 180 -4.25 -10.10 13.58
N ASP A 181 -4.98 -9.80 14.66
CA ASP A 181 -5.13 -8.44 15.18
C ASP A 181 -3.80 -7.87 15.68
N ARG A 182 -3.01 -8.68 16.41
CA ARG A 182 -1.65 -8.30 16.83
C ARG A 182 -0.74 -8.01 15.63
N LEU A 183 -0.75 -8.87 14.60
CA LEU A 183 0.05 -8.67 13.39
C LEU A 183 -0.39 -7.42 12.61
N ASN A 184 -1.68 -7.10 12.59
CA ASN A 184 -2.19 -5.85 12.01
C ASN A 184 -1.72 -4.62 12.80
N SER A 185 -1.79 -4.66 14.13
CA SER A 185 -1.29 -3.58 14.99
C SER A 185 0.21 -3.35 14.81
N GLU A 186 1.00 -4.43 14.73
CA GLU A 186 2.45 -4.37 14.44
C GLU A 186 2.74 -3.80 13.04
N LYS A 187 1.94 -4.16 12.03
CA LYS A 187 2.04 -3.58 10.68
C LYS A 187 1.75 -2.08 10.68
N ASP A 188 0.72 -1.64 11.39
CA ASP A 188 0.34 -0.22 11.44
C ASP A 188 1.41 0.61 12.16
N THR A 189 1.97 0.11 13.27
CA THR A 189 3.10 0.77 13.94
C THR A 189 4.35 0.83 13.07
N LEU A 190 4.69 -0.25 12.34
CA LEU A 190 5.82 -0.24 11.40
C LEU A 190 5.58 0.73 10.23
N SER A 191 4.34 0.82 9.74
CA SER A 191 3.95 1.78 8.71
C SER A 191 4.09 3.23 9.17
N GLU A 192 3.69 3.53 10.41
CA GLU A 192 3.84 4.86 11.00
C GLU A 192 5.32 5.24 11.25
N GLN A 193 6.13 4.27 11.69
CA GLN A 193 7.59 4.45 11.81
C GLN A 193 8.24 4.72 10.45
N LEU A 194 7.82 3.99 9.39
CA LEU A 194 8.30 4.20 8.03
C LEU A 194 7.92 5.59 7.50
N ASN A 195 6.68 6.03 7.70
CA ASN A 195 6.24 7.37 7.31
C ASN A 195 7.03 8.46 8.04
N THR A 196 7.29 8.27 9.34
CA THR A 196 8.09 9.19 10.15
C THR A 196 9.54 9.25 9.67
N ALA A 197 10.15 8.10 9.37
CA ALA A 197 11.50 8.00 8.83
C ALA A 197 11.60 8.67 7.45
N THR A 198 10.61 8.45 6.59
CA THR A 198 10.51 9.06 5.25
C THR A 198 10.43 10.58 5.33
N LEU A 199 9.61 11.12 6.25
CA LEU A 199 9.52 12.57 6.47
C LEU A 199 10.84 13.16 7.01
N ARG A 200 11.57 12.43 7.86
CA ARG A 200 12.91 12.85 8.33
C ARG A 200 13.92 12.88 7.18
N TYR A 201 13.91 11.88 6.31
CA TYR A 201 14.75 11.83 5.12
C TYR A 201 14.44 12.99 4.17
N PHE A 202 13.17 13.23 3.86
CA PHE A 202 12.75 14.34 3.01
C PHE A 202 13.14 15.72 3.59
N LYS A 203 13.06 15.89 4.91
CA LYS A 203 13.54 17.10 5.60
C LYS A 203 15.07 17.23 5.53
N ALA A 204 15.81 16.13 5.64
CA ALA A 204 17.28 16.13 5.52
C ALA A 204 17.73 16.42 4.08
N GLU A 205 17.04 15.87 3.09
CA GLU A 205 17.27 16.12 1.67
C GLU A 205 17.00 17.57 1.31
N LYS A 206 15.87 18.15 1.75
CA LYS A 206 15.62 19.59 1.60
C LYS A 206 16.65 20.48 2.29
N LYS A 207 17.25 20.04 3.40
CA LYS A 207 18.36 20.77 4.06
C LYS A 207 19.65 20.65 3.26
N LEU A 208 19.93 19.49 2.67
CA LEU A 208 21.07 19.26 1.79
C LEU A 208 20.96 20.11 0.50
N ASP A 209 19.78 20.18 -0.11
CA ASP A 209 19.53 21.01 -1.30
C ASP A 209 19.65 22.51 -1.00
N ARG A 210 19.24 22.94 0.20
CA ARG A 210 19.48 24.31 0.68
C ARG A 210 20.98 24.60 0.84
N ALA A 211 21.77 23.65 1.34
CA ALA A 211 23.23 23.79 1.49
C ALA A 211 23.99 23.72 0.14
N LYS A 212 23.42 23.04 -0.87
CA LYS A 212 23.95 22.99 -2.24
C LYS A 212 23.52 24.18 -3.11
N SER A 213 22.59 25.01 -2.63
CA SER A 213 22.15 26.20 -3.35
C SER A 213 23.28 27.23 -3.46
N SER A 214 23.67 27.55 -4.70
CA SER A 214 24.77 28.47 -5.03
C SER A 214 24.56 29.89 -4.47
N GLN A 215 23.32 30.27 -4.18
CA GLN A 215 22.98 31.57 -3.61
C GLN A 215 23.21 31.62 -2.09
N VAL A 216 23.00 30.50 -1.38
CA VAL A 216 23.29 30.36 0.05
C VAL A 216 24.80 30.24 0.28
N GLN A 217 25.51 29.49 -0.57
CA GLN A 217 26.98 29.38 -0.51
C GLN A 217 27.69 30.72 -0.73
N LYS A 218 27.17 31.59 -1.60
CA LYS A 218 27.72 32.95 -1.81
C LYS A 218 27.50 33.88 -0.60
N LEU A 219 26.37 33.74 0.10
CA LEU A 219 26.08 34.49 1.33
C LEU A 219 26.91 34.00 2.53
N GLU A 220 27.16 32.69 2.63
CA GLU A 220 28.02 32.10 3.67
C GLU A 220 29.52 32.39 3.42
N GLN A 221 29.98 32.40 2.16
CA GLN A 221 31.35 32.80 1.80
C GLN A 221 31.63 34.29 2.08
N GLN A 222 30.64 35.17 1.91
CA GLN A 222 30.75 36.58 2.30
C GLN A 222 30.85 36.78 3.83
N ALA A 223 30.29 35.88 4.62
CA ALA A 223 30.38 35.92 6.08
C ALA A 223 31.75 35.46 6.61
N PHE A 224 32.40 34.50 5.94
CA PHE A 224 33.73 33.99 6.33
C PHE A 224 34.91 34.84 5.85
N ALA A 225 34.76 35.58 4.74
CA ALA A 225 35.84 36.40 4.16
C ALA A 225 36.23 37.62 5.02
N ASN A 226 35.43 38.00 6.01
CA ASN A 226 35.69 39.16 6.90
C ASN A 226 36.47 38.82 8.19
N ALA A 227 36.87 37.55 8.41
CA ALA A 227 37.37 37.11 9.73
C ALA A 227 38.89 36.90 9.87
N THR A 228 39.72 37.02 8.82
CA THR A 228 41.17 36.73 8.99
C THR A 228 42.07 37.48 8.02
N ARG A 229 42.85 38.43 8.56
CA ARG A 229 44.01 39.05 7.91
C ARG A 229 45.23 38.87 8.82
N PRO A 230 46.32 38.20 8.37
CA PRO A 230 47.53 38.02 9.19
C PRO A 230 48.53 39.18 8.99
N PRO A 231 49.38 39.50 9.99
CA PRO A 231 50.44 40.47 9.83
C PRO A 231 51.74 39.82 9.35
N SER A 232 52.45 40.58 8.52
CA SER A 232 53.81 40.38 8.02
C SER A 232 54.86 40.60 9.10
N ALA A 233 55.87 39.73 9.20
CA ALA A 233 57.10 39.96 9.97
C ALA A 233 58.25 40.40 9.04
N THR A 234 58.89 41.50 9.43
CA THR A 234 60.02 42.18 8.79
C THR A 234 61.38 41.55 9.15
N LYS A 235 62.30 41.63 8.20
CA LYS A 235 63.76 41.40 8.28
C LYS A 235 64.42 42.30 9.34
N GLU A 236 65.59 41.89 9.85
CA GLU A 236 66.86 42.67 9.77
C GLU A 236 68.07 41.96 10.41
N GLY A 237 69.25 42.16 9.81
CA GLY A 237 70.45 42.59 10.53
C GLY A 237 71.62 41.63 10.71
N SER A 238 72.72 41.87 9.98
CA SER A 238 74.01 42.40 10.50
C SER A 238 75.29 41.70 9.99
N GLU A 239 76.13 42.48 9.28
CA GLU A 239 77.55 42.26 8.99
C GLU A 239 78.41 42.71 10.20
N GLU A 240 79.53 42.05 10.52
CA GLU A 240 80.96 42.49 10.35
C GLU A 240 81.76 41.93 11.57
N PRO A 241 83.10 42.08 11.74
CA PRO A 241 84.26 41.88 10.83
C PRO A 241 85.36 40.96 11.47
N ALA A 242 86.46 40.76 10.74
CA ALA A 242 87.64 39.93 11.04
C ALA A 242 88.48 40.34 12.29
N PRO A 243 89.49 39.53 12.71
CA PRO A 243 90.85 39.88 12.26
C PRO A 243 91.90 38.72 12.16
N SER A 244 93.00 39.07 11.49
CA SER A 244 94.40 38.79 11.87
C SER A 244 95.13 37.52 11.36
N ASN A 245 95.77 37.73 10.19
CA ASN A 245 97.20 37.52 9.90
C ASN A 245 97.86 36.16 10.13
N GLY A 246 98.03 35.44 9.00
CA GLY A 246 99.08 34.44 8.82
C GLY A 246 98.90 33.48 7.63
N ALA A 247 98.33 33.90 6.48
CA ALA A 247 97.85 32.91 5.49
C ALA A 247 97.75 33.40 4.03
N GLY A 248 98.79 34.04 3.47
CA GLY A 248 98.75 34.56 2.09
C GLY A 248 98.51 33.49 1.00
N ALA A 249 99.02 32.28 1.18
CA ALA A 249 98.82 31.17 0.23
C ALA A 249 97.47 30.44 0.44
N GLU A 250 97.03 30.26 1.69
CA GLU A 250 95.81 29.54 2.02
C GLU A 250 94.53 30.35 1.70
N LEU A 251 94.60 31.68 1.84
CA LEU A 251 93.49 32.57 1.47
C LEU A 251 93.30 32.61 -0.05
N LEU A 252 94.40 32.56 -0.81
CA LEU A 252 94.38 32.54 -2.27
C LEU A 252 93.79 31.23 -2.79
N LEU A 253 94.16 30.09 -2.19
CA LEU A 253 93.53 28.79 -2.45
C LEU A 253 92.02 28.83 -2.19
N LYS A 254 91.59 29.33 -1.02
CA LYS A 254 90.16 29.44 -0.69
C LYS A 254 89.40 30.33 -1.68
N TYR A 255 90.02 31.43 -2.12
CA TYR A 255 89.45 32.28 -3.16
C TYR A 255 89.30 31.52 -4.49
N GLU A 256 90.34 30.82 -4.94
CA GLU A 256 90.29 30.01 -6.17
C GLU A 256 89.25 28.88 -6.10
N GLU A 257 89.13 28.18 -4.96
CA GLU A 257 88.10 27.16 -4.72
C GLU A 257 86.69 27.75 -4.79
N THR A 258 86.45 28.89 -4.14
CA THR A 258 85.14 29.55 -4.17
C THR A 258 84.79 30.11 -5.54
N ALA A 259 85.77 30.63 -6.29
CA ALA A 259 85.58 31.09 -7.65
C ALA A 259 85.20 29.94 -8.59
N ALA A 260 85.90 28.81 -8.51
CA ALA A 260 85.59 27.61 -9.31
C ALA A 260 84.18 27.06 -8.99
N ALA A 261 83.80 27.01 -7.71
CA ALA A 261 82.45 26.62 -7.30
C ALA A 261 81.38 27.59 -7.83
N ALA A 262 81.63 28.90 -7.78
CA ALA A 262 80.71 29.92 -8.29
C ALA A 262 80.54 29.83 -9.81
N THR A 263 81.62 29.57 -10.56
CA THR A 263 81.54 29.31 -12.01
C THR A 263 80.69 28.08 -12.29
N LYS A 264 80.88 26.99 -11.54
CA LYS A 264 80.09 25.77 -11.72
C LYS A 264 78.61 25.97 -11.40
N GLN A 265 78.31 26.70 -10.34
CA GLN A 265 76.93 27.06 -9.99
C GLN A 265 76.26 27.93 -11.05
N LYS A 266 77.01 28.83 -11.71
CA LYS A 266 76.50 29.62 -12.84
C LYS A 266 76.13 28.74 -14.03
N GLU A 267 76.99 27.79 -14.40
CA GLU A 267 76.68 26.81 -15.46
C GLU A 267 75.43 25.98 -15.14
N GLN A 268 75.29 25.55 -13.87
CA GLN A 268 74.10 24.80 -13.41
C GLN A 268 72.83 25.64 -13.52
N LEU A 269 72.89 26.93 -13.15
CA LEU A 269 71.76 27.85 -13.30
C LEU A 269 71.38 28.06 -14.77
N ASP A 270 72.36 28.24 -15.65
CA ASP A 270 72.12 28.39 -17.09
C ASP A 270 71.48 27.10 -17.68
N SER A 271 71.91 25.92 -17.24
CA SER A 271 71.31 24.63 -17.62
C SER A 271 69.86 24.51 -17.14
N LEU A 272 69.58 24.84 -15.87
CA LEU A 272 68.23 24.79 -15.31
C LEU A 272 67.28 25.77 -16.02
N LEU A 273 67.76 26.96 -16.38
CA LEU A 273 66.98 27.92 -17.17
C LEU A 273 66.67 27.39 -18.58
N GLY A 274 67.59 26.62 -19.17
CA GLY A 274 67.36 25.89 -20.41
C GLY A 274 66.26 24.84 -20.29
N GLU A 275 66.33 23.98 -19.26
CA GLU A 275 65.30 22.97 -18.97
C GLU A 275 63.91 23.60 -18.78
N ILE A 276 63.83 24.71 -18.03
CA ILE A 276 62.56 25.42 -17.80
C ILE A 276 61.93 25.89 -19.12
N ARG A 277 62.73 26.41 -20.06
CA ARG A 277 62.23 26.81 -21.39
C ARG A 277 61.69 25.62 -22.16
N THR A 278 62.41 24.50 -22.20
CA THR A 278 61.95 23.29 -22.91
C THR A 278 60.65 22.74 -22.32
N LEU A 279 60.53 22.69 -20.99
CA LEU A 279 59.30 22.25 -20.33
C LEU A 279 58.12 23.21 -20.58
N GLN A 280 58.37 24.50 -20.71
CA GLN A 280 57.35 25.48 -21.10
C GLN A 280 56.84 25.26 -22.54
N ASP A 281 57.74 24.94 -23.47
CA ASP A 281 57.38 24.62 -24.86
C ASP A 281 56.58 23.32 -24.96
N GLU A 282 57.01 22.27 -24.25
CA GLU A 282 56.28 20.99 -24.18
C GLU A 282 54.88 21.17 -23.57
N ASN A 283 54.77 21.93 -22.47
CA ASN A 283 53.49 22.19 -21.83
C ASN A 283 52.54 22.97 -22.76
N SER A 284 53.08 23.94 -23.51
CA SER A 284 52.30 24.68 -24.53
C SER A 284 51.82 23.76 -25.66
N THR A 285 52.67 22.82 -26.10
CA THR A 285 52.33 21.82 -27.12
C THR A 285 51.27 20.82 -26.62
N LEU A 286 51.35 20.39 -25.37
CA LEU A 286 50.36 19.50 -24.78
C LEU A 286 49.01 20.20 -24.57
N LYS A 287 49.02 21.49 -24.19
CA LYS A 287 47.81 22.31 -24.10
C LYS A 287 47.12 22.46 -25.46
N SER A 288 47.87 22.80 -26.50
CA SER A 288 47.31 22.93 -27.85
C SER A 288 46.77 21.61 -28.36
N LYS A 289 47.48 20.48 -28.12
CA LYS A 289 46.96 19.15 -28.44
C LYS A 289 45.66 18.85 -27.71
N ARG A 290 45.56 19.13 -26.40
CA ARG A 290 44.33 18.93 -25.62
C ARG A 290 43.16 19.72 -26.17
N GLU A 291 43.41 20.95 -26.60
CA GLU A 291 42.39 21.84 -27.17
C GLU A 291 42.00 21.47 -28.61
N ALA A 292 42.78 20.62 -29.28
CA ALA A 292 42.56 20.19 -30.67
C ALA A 292 41.85 18.82 -30.82
N TRP A 293 41.42 18.15 -29.74
CA TRP A 293 40.66 16.90 -29.84
C TRP A 293 39.27 17.17 -30.45
N SER A 294 38.90 16.39 -31.46
CA SER A 294 37.63 16.53 -32.18
C SER A 294 36.69 15.35 -31.90
N ASP A 295 35.39 15.53 -32.15
CA ASP A 295 34.39 14.46 -32.02
C ASP A 295 34.72 13.23 -32.89
N ASP A 296 35.42 13.44 -34.01
CA ASP A 296 35.83 12.37 -34.92
C ASP A 296 36.90 11.46 -34.29
N ASP A 297 37.77 12.03 -33.44
CA ASP A 297 38.74 11.27 -32.65
C ASP A 297 38.03 10.41 -31.60
N PHE A 298 36.96 10.94 -30.98
CA PHE A 298 36.13 10.20 -30.03
C PHE A 298 35.35 9.06 -30.70
N ILE A 299 34.79 9.27 -31.89
CA ILE A 299 34.04 8.24 -32.63
C ILE A 299 34.94 7.04 -33.00
N ARG A 300 36.23 7.29 -33.25
CA ARG A 300 37.21 6.24 -33.59
C ARG A 300 37.59 5.38 -32.39
N THR A 301 37.34 5.84 -31.16
CA THR A 301 37.64 5.05 -29.96
C THR A 301 36.81 3.78 -29.87
N ASP A 302 37.42 2.70 -29.39
CA ASP A 302 36.75 1.40 -29.28
C ASP A 302 35.61 1.40 -28.25
N VAL A 303 35.72 2.25 -27.23
CA VAL A 303 34.66 2.47 -26.24
C VAL A 303 33.39 3.02 -26.90
N PHE A 304 33.53 4.02 -27.79
CA PHE A 304 32.38 4.57 -28.50
C PHE A 304 31.75 3.56 -29.45
N LYS A 305 32.57 2.79 -30.18
CA LYS A 305 32.07 1.73 -31.08
C LYS A 305 31.30 0.65 -30.32
N GLN A 306 31.81 0.21 -29.16
CA GLN A 306 31.13 -0.76 -28.30
C GLN A 306 29.80 -0.21 -27.77
N PHE A 307 29.79 1.05 -27.31
CA PHE A 307 28.57 1.72 -26.87
C PHE A 307 27.54 1.83 -27.99
N LYS A 308 27.97 2.21 -29.20
CA LYS A 308 27.10 2.26 -30.38
C LYS A 308 26.49 0.88 -30.70
N GLY A 309 27.30 -0.18 -30.69
CA GLY A 309 26.82 -1.54 -30.93
C GLY A 309 25.79 -2.00 -29.90
N GLN A 310 26.02 -1.71 -28.62
CA GLN A 310 25.04 -1.99 -27.56
C GLN A 310 23.75 -1.19 -27.76
N ASN A 311 23.85 0.08 -28.16
CA ASN A 311 22.68 0.90 -28.44
C ASN A 311 21.87 0.38 -29.63
N GLU A 312 22.52 -0.07 -30.70
CA GLU A 312 21.86 -0.69 -31.85
C GLU A 312 21.15 -2.00 -31.47
N GLU A 313 21.75 -2.82 -30.62
CA GLU A 313 21.14 -4.06 -30.12
C GLU A 313 19.92 -3.76 -29.24
N LEU A 314 20.01 -2.75 -28.37
CA LEU A 314 18.88 -2.28 -27.56
C LEU A 314 17.73 -1.79 -28.44
N ILE A 315 18.02 -1.01 -29.49
CA ILE A 315 17.01 -0.54 -30.45
C ILE A 315 16.31 -1.74 -31.12
N LYS A 316 17.06 -2.74 -31.59
CA LYS A 316 16.48 -3.96 -32.19
C LYS A 316 15.58 -4.71 -31.20
N ARG A 317 16.00 -4.81 -29.94
CA ARG A 317 15.22 -5.47 -28.88
C ARG A 317 13.94 -4.71 -28.56
N ILE A 318 13.99 -3.37 -28.49
CA ILE A 318 12.81 -2.53 -28.30
C ILE A 318 11.82 -2.73 -29.45
N ASN A 319 12.27 -2.66 -30.70
CA ASN A 319 11.40 -2.86 -31.86
C ASN A 319 10.72 -4.24 -31.86
N ASN A 320 11.45 -5.30 -31.49
CA ASN A 320 10.87 -6.64 -31.36
C ASN A 320 9.83 -6.72 -30.23
N LEU A 321 10.11 -6.08 -29.09
CA LEU A 321 9.15 -6.00 -27.98
C LEU A 321 7.91 -5.19 -28.34
N GLU A 322 8.06 -4.11 -29.10
CA GLU A 322 6.93 -3.31 -29.60
C GLU A 322 6.07 -4.11 -30.58
N ALA A 323 6.68 -4.84 -31.51
CA ALA A 323 5.97 -5.70 -32.45
C ALA A 323 5.18 -6.81 -31.74
N THR A 324 5.82 -7.51 -30.78
CA THR A 324 5.15 -8.54 -29.98
C THR A 324 4.05 -7.96 -29.09
N ASN A 325 4.25 -6.78 -28.51
CA ASN A 325 3.21 -6.12 -27.70
C ASN A 325 1.99 -5.75 -28.56
N LYS A 326 2.21 -5.26 -29.78
CA LYS A 326 1.14 -4.98 -30.73
C LYS A 326 0.36 -6.24 -31.08
N GLN A 327 1.05 -7.34 -31.41
CA GLN A 327 0.40 -8.62 -31.72
C GLN A 327 -0.45 -9.12 -30.54
N LEU A 328 0.10 -9.11 -29.32
CA LEU A 328 -0.63 -9.55 -28.13
C LEU A 328 -1.86 -8.69 -27.82
N ARG A 329 -1.81 -7.38 -28.11
CA ARG A 329 -2.98 -6.49 -27.98
C ARG A 329 -4.07 -6.83 -28.98
N GLU A 330 -3.70 -7.06 -30.24
CA GLU A 330 -4.65 -7.44 -31.30
C GLU A 330 -5.30 -8.81 -30.99
N GLU A 331 -4.52 -9.79 -30.51
CA GLU A 331 -5.05 -11.09 -30.06
C GLU A 331 -5.99 -10.96 -28.86
N ALA A 332 -5.65 -10.12 -27.87
CA ALA A 332 -6.49 -9.87 -26.71
C ALA A 332 -7.82 -9.20 -27.09
N GLU A 333 -7.79 -8.22 -28.01
CA GLU A 333 -8.99 -7.56 -28.53
C GLU A 333 -9.88 -8.55 -29.30
N LYS A 334 -9.27 -9.40 -30.13
CA LYS A 334 -9.98 -10.46 -30.85
C LYS A 334 -10.66 -11.44 -29.88
N LEU A 335 -9.93 -11.99 -28.92
CA LEU A 335 -10.49 -12.92 -27.92
C LEU A 335 -11.59 -12.26 -27.08
N GLN A 336 -11.44 -10.98 -26.74
CA GLN A 336 -12.48 -10.22 -26.04
C GLN A 336 -13.74 -10.08 -26.89
N SER A 337 -13.59 -9.77 -28.18
CA SER A 337 -14.72 -9.67 -29.13
C SER A 337 -15.44 -11.01 -29.29
N GLU A 338 -14.70 -12.11 -29.43
CA GLU A 338 -15.26 -13.46 -29.55
C GLU A 338 -16.02 -13.86 -28.28
N ARG A 339 -15.45 -13.56 -27.10
CA ARG A 339 -16.12 -13.81 -25.82
C ARG A 339 -17.41 -13.00 -25.68
N THR A 340 -17.42 -11.75 -26.11
CA THR A 340 -18.63 -10.92 -26.07
C THR A 340 -19.71 -11.43 -27.01
N THR A 341 -19.36 -11.82 -28.23
CA THR A 341 -20.30 -12.41 -29.19
C THR A 341 -20.86 -13.73 -28.68
N PHE A 342 -20.01 -14.61 -28.15
CA PHE A 342 -20.46 -15.88 -27.58
C PHE A 342 -21.42 -15.67 -26.40
N ARG A 343 -21.13 -14.71 -25.52
CA ARG A 343 -22.02 -14.38 -24.39
C ARG A 343 -23.38 -13.87 -24.89
N ILE A 344 -23.40 -12.98 -25.87
CA ILE A 344 -24.64 -12.44 -26.45
C ILE A 344 -25.47 -13.58 -27.07
N GLN A 345 -24.82 -14.50 -27.80
CA GLN A 345 -25.51 -15.65 -28.37
C GLN A 345 -26.12 -16.55 -27.29
N LEU A 346 -25.35 -16.85 -26.24
CA LEU A 346 -25.82 -17.70 -25.14
C LEU A 346 -26.98 -17.06 -24.36
N GLU A 347 -26.94 -15.73 -24.16
CA GLU A 347 -28.05 -14.97 -23.57
C GLU A 347 -29.29 -14.97 -24.48
N ALA A 348 -29.11 -14.84 -25.80
CA ALA A 348 -30.19 -14.90 -26.76
C ALA A 348 -30.85 -16.29 -26.81
N ASP A 349 -30.06 -17.36 -26.87
CA ASP A 349 -30.54 -18.74 -26.88
C ASP A 349 -31.29 -19.06 -25.58
N ALA A 350 -30.76 -18.65 -24.41
CA ALA A 350 -31.42 -18.83 -23.12
C ALA A 350 -32.74 -18.05 -23.03
N SER A 351 -32.78 -16.82 -23.57
CA SER A 351 -33.99 -16.00 -23.60
C SER A 351 -35.06 -16.60 -24.52
N GLN A 352 -34.65 -17.14 -25.66
CA GLN A 352 -35.55 -17.83 -26.59
C GLN A 352 -36.18 -19.06 -25.93
N VAL A 353 -35.38 -19.95 -25.32
CA VAL A 353 -35.89 -21.15 -24.63
C VAL A 353 -36.84 -20.77 -23.49
N THR A 354 -36.52 -19.71 -22.75
CA THR A 354 -37.41 -19.21 -21.68
C THR A 354 -38.74 -18.74 -22.24
N SER A 355 -38.72 -17.96 -23.33
CA SER A 355 -39.94 -17.49 -23.99
C SER A 355 -40.80 -18.64 -24.56
N GLU A 356 -40.17 -19.69 -25.10
CA GLU A 356 -40.87 -20.87 -25.61
C GLU A 356 -41.56 -21.63 -24.47
N LEU A 357 -40.85 -21.85 -23.35
CA LEU A 357 -41.42 -22.52 -22.17
C LEU A 357 -42.55 -21.70 -21.51
N GLU A 358 -42.42 -20.39 -21.45
CA GLU A 358 -43.48 -19.50 -20.94
C GLU A 358 -44.73 -19.56 -21.82
N ALA A 359 -44.56 -19.57 -23.15
CA ALA A 359 -45.67 -19.72 -24.09
C ALA A 359 -46.39 -21.07 -23.94
N ASP A 360 -45.62 -22.16 -23.76
CA ASP A 360 -46.17 -23.48 -23.52
C ASP A 360 -46.96 -23.56 -22.21
N ILE A 361 -46.44 -22.99 -21.12
CA ILE A 361 -47.14 -22.92 -19.83
C ILE A 361 -48.46 -22.15 -20.00
N ALA A 362 -48.43 -20.98 -20.65
CA ALA A 362 -49.63 -20.19 -20.89
C ALA A 362 -50.68 -20.95 -21.70
N ALA A 363 -50.26 -21.71 -22.73
CA ALA A 363 -51.16 -22.56 -23.51
C ALA A 363 -51.78 -23.68 -22.66
N ARG A 364 -50.98 -24.34 -21.80
CA ARG A 364 -51.48 -25.40 -20.90
C ARG A 364 -52.45 -24.86 -19.86
N ASP A 365 -52.19 -23.67 -19.30
CA ASP A 365 -53.09 -23.01 -18.36
C ASP A 365 -54.43 -22.65 -19.02
N GLN A 366 -54.39 -22.18 -20.27
CA GLN A 366 -55.61 -21.91 -21.04
C GLN A 366 -56.42 -23.19 -21.31
N ASP A 367 -55.76 -24.28 -21.70
CA ASP A 367 -56.42 -25.58 -21.88
C ASP A 367 -57.05 -26.08 -20.57
N LEU A 368 -56.34 -25.95 -19.45
CA LEU A 368 -56.83 -26.35 -18.14
C LEU A 368 -58.03 -25.51 -17.68
N ALA A 369 -58.05 -24.21 -17.97
CA ALA A 369 -59.20 -23.35 -17.74
C ALA A 369 -60.42 -23.77 -18.59
N ARG A 370 -60.22 -24.13 -19.87
CA ARG A 370 -61.29 -24.65 -20.74
C ARG A 370 -61.87 -25.95 -20.18
N VAL A 371 -61.01 -26.91 -19.80
CA VAL A 371 -61.45 -28.19 -19.23
C VAL A 371 -62.22 -27.99 -17.92
N ARG A 372 -61.79 -27.07 -17.06
CA ARG A 372 -62.52 -26.73 -15.83
C ARG A 372 -63.91 -26.17 -16.13
N SER A 373 -64.01 -25.22 -17.07
CA SER A 373 -65.29 -24.64 -17.48
C SER A 373 -66.25 -25.71 -18.00
N ALA A 374 -65.79 -26.59 -18.90
CA ALA A 374 -66.62 -27.67 -19.44
C ALA A 374 -67.06 -28.66 -18.35
N ARG A 375 -66.17 -29.01 -17.41
CA ARG A 375 -66.50 -29.86 -16.26
C ARG A 375 -67.58 -29.22 -15.40
N ASP A 376 -67.45 -27.95 -15.09
CA ASP A 376 -68.38 -27.24 -14.21
C ASP A 376 -69.76 -27.08 -14.87
N GLU A 377 -69.80 -26.86 -16.19
CA GLU A 377 -71.03 -26.87 -17.00
C GLU A 377 -71.73 -28.23 -16.98
N ILE A 378 -71.00 -29.32 -17.25
CA ILE A 378 -71.55 -30.69 -17.20
C ILE A 378 -72.07 -31.03 -15.80
N LEU A 379 -71.35 -30.62 -14.74
CA LEU A 379 -71.80 -30.83 -13.37
C LEU A 379 -73.12 -30.10 -13.10
N ALA A 380 -73.23 -28.83 -13.54
CA ALA A 380 -74.45 -28.04 -13.41
C ALA A 380 -75.64 -28.70 -14.13
N GLU A 381 -75.46 -29.11 -15.39
CA GLU A 381 -76.49 -29.82 -16.16
C GLU A 381 -76.94 -31.12 -15.47
N ASN A 382 -75.99 -31.89 -14.93
CA ASN A 382 -76.28 -33.14 -14.23
C ASN A 382 -77.10 -32.89 -12.95
N THR A 383 -76.73 -31.87 -12.15
CA THR A 383 -77.53 -31.48 -10.98
C THR A 383 -78.93 -31.02 -11.36
N GLN A 384 -79.10 -30.25 -12.45
CA GLN A 384 -80.41 -29.81 -12.91
C GLN A 384 -81.28 -30.98 -13.38
N ARG A 385 -80.70 -31.91 -14.16
CA ARG A 385 -81.42 -33.12 -14.61
C ARG A 385 -81.90 -33.98 -13.44
N LYS A 386 -81.05 -34.18 -12.43
CA LYS A 386 -81.42 -34.92 -11.22
C LYS A 386 -82.59 -34.26 -10.49
N ALA A 387 -82.57 -32.95 -10.32
CA ALA A 387 -83.67 -32.21 -9.69
C ALA A 387 -84.97 -32.33 -10.50
N SER A 388 -84.91 -32.24 -11.83
CA SER A 388 -86.08 -32.40 -12.70
C SER A 388 -86.69 -33.79 -12.60
N MET A 389 -85.87 -34.85 -12.63
CA MET A 389 -86.38 -36.22 -12.52
C MET A 389 -87.04 -36.49 -11.16
N GLU A 390 -86.49 -35.95 -10.07
CA GLU A 390 -87.10 -36.09 -8.74
C GLU A 390 -88.46 -35.37 -8.68
N GLN A 391 -88.57 -34.18 -9.29
CA GLN A 391 -89.83 -33.45 -9.38
C GLN A 391 -90.88 -34.20 -10.21
N GLU A 392 -90.50 -34.79 -11.35
CA GLU A 392 -91.38 -35.63 -12.16
C GLU A 392 -91.85 -36.88 -11.41
N ARG A 393 -90.95 -37.51 -10.65
CA ARG A 393 -91.28 -38.66 -9.80
C ARG A 393 -92.36 -38.30 -8.77
N LEU A 394 -92.19 -37.19 -8.06
CA LEU A 394 -93.17 -36.69 -7.08
C LEU A 394 -94.51 -36.31 -7.75
N SER A 395 -94.47 -35.68 -8.93
CA SER A 395 -95.67 -35.35 -9.72
C SER A 395 -96.46 -36.59 -10.11
N LEU A 396 -95.78 -37.63 -10.58
CA LEU A 396 -96.38 -38.94 -10.90
C LEU A 396 -97.04 -39.59 -9.68
N GLU A 397 -96.40 -39.48 -8.52
CA GLU A 397 -96.91 -40.00 -7.26
C GLU A 397 -98.23 -39.32 -6.87
N HIS A 398 -98.28 -37.98 -6.90
CA HIS A 398 -99.52 -37.22 -6.67
C HIS A 398 -100.61 -37.50 -7.70
N MET A 399 -100.26 -37.71 -8.97
CA MET A 399 -101.23 -38.03 -10.02
C MET A 399 -101.90 -39.38 -9.78
N LYS A 400 -101.13 -40.38 -9.33
CA LYS A 400 -101.68 -41.70 -8.97
C LYS A 400 -102.67 -41.59 -7.82
N GLU A 401 -102.35 -40.81 -6.79
CA GLU A 401 -103.27 -40.56 -5.67
C GLU A 401 -104.58 -39.90 -6.14
N LEU A 402 -104.50 -38.92 -7.03
CA LEU A 402 -105.67 -38.24 -7.58
C LEU A 402 -106.55 -39.16 -8.43
N VAL A 403 -105.95 -40.04 -9.24
CA VAL A 403 -106.68 -41.02 -10.06
C VAL A 403 -107.46 -41.98 -9.16
N SER A 404 -106.80 -42.54 -8.15
CA SER A 404 -107.46 -43.43 -7.17
C SER A 404 -108.65 -42.74 -6.49
N ALA A 405 -108.49 -41.47 -6.06
CA ALA A 405 -109.60 -40.71 -5.46
C ALA A 405 -110.77 -40.45 -6.43
N LYS A 406 -110.51 -40.33 -7.74
CA LYS A 406 -111.56 -40.18 -8.76
C LYS A 406 -112.31 -41.49 -9.02
N GLU A 407 -111.60 -42.61 -9.08
CA GLU A 407 -112.21 -43.94 -9.22
C GLU A 407 -113.22 -44.19 -8.09
N ASP A 408 -112.84 -43.92 -6.84
CA ASP A 408 -113.74 -44.04 -5.67
C ASP A 408 -115.02 -43.20 -5.81
N ARG A 409 -114.91 -42.00 -6.39
CA ARG A 409 -116.06 -41.10 -6.59
C ARG A 409 -116.96 -41.55 -7.74
N ILE A 410 -116.38 -42.08 -8.82
CA ILE A 410 -117.15 -42.64 -9.95
C ILE A 410 -118.00 -43.81 -9.45
N SER A 411 -117.42 -44.74 -8.69
CA SER A 411 -118.17 -45.86 -8.11
C SER A 411 -119.33 -45.40 -7.20
N ALA A 412 -119.14 -44.30 -6.46
CA ALA A 412 -120.21 -43.72 -5.64
C ALA A 412 -121.35 -43.11 -6.49
N LEU A 413 -121.03 -42.44 -7.59
CA LEU A 413 -122.02 -41.83 -8.50
C LEU A 413 -122.76 -42.88 -9.33
N GLU A 414 -122.10 -43.95 -9.75
CA GLU A 414 -122.73 -45.07 -10.45
C GLU A 414 -123.83 -45.71 -9.58
N SER A 415 -123.56 -45.88 -8.28
CA SER A 415 -124.54 -46.36 -7.30
C SER A 415 -125.73 -45.40 -7.12
N GLU A 416 -125.53 -44.10 -7.32
CA GLU A 416 -126.57 -43.07 -7.22
C GLU A 416 -127.44 -42.99 -8.48
N ILE A 417 -126.89 -43.22 -9.66
CA ILE A 417 -127.65 -43.27 -10.92
C ILE A 417 -128.59 -44.49 -10.94
N GLU A 418 -128.17 -45.60 -10.34
CA GLU A 418 -129.00 -46.80 -10.22
C GLU A 418 -130.29 -46.55 -9.41
N ARG A 419 -130.28 -45.59 -8.47
CA ARG A 419 -131.44 -45.12 -7.67
C ARG A 419 -132.48 -44.34 -8.47
N LEU A 420 -132.05 -43.51 -9.42
CA LEU A 420 -132.91 -42.51 -10.08
C LEU A 420 -133.69 -43.05 -11.28
N LYS A 421 -133.67 -44.37 -11.53
CA LYS A 421 -134.52 -45.00 -12.56
C LYS A 421 -135.98 -45.06 -12.07
N PRO A 422 -136.93 -44.33 -12.69
CA PRO A 422 -138.32 -44.30 -12.22
C PRO A 422 -139.08 -45.60 -12.57
N SER A 423 -139.87 -46.13 -11.62
CA SER A 423 -140.98 -47.03 -11.91
C SER A 423 -142.21 -46.17 -12.25
N ALA A 424 -142.79 -46.38 -13.42
CA ALA A 424 -143.96 -45.65 -13.92
C ALA A 424 -145.21 -45.93 -13.08
N ASP A 425 -145.60 -44.99 -12.22
CA ASP A 425 -146.98 -44.51 -12.04
C ASP A 425 -147.10 -43.73 -10.73
N GLU A 426 -147.10 -42.41 -10.83
CA GLU A 426 -147.53 -41.53 -9.75
C GLU A 426 -148.42 -40.42 -10.30
N GLN A 427 -149.73 -40.62 -10.20
CA GLN A 427 -150.67 -39.51 -10.14
C GLN A 427 -151.62 -39.66 -8.95
N SER A 428 -151.64 -38.56 -8.20
CA SER A 428 -152.81 -37.90 -7.62
C SER A 428 -153.43 -38.49 -6.35
N VAL A 429 -153.44 -37.63 -5.34
CA VAL A 429 -154.02 -37.80 -4.01
C VAL A 429 -155.52 -37.52 -4.09
N THR A 430 -156.34 -38.56 -4.12
CA THR A 430 -157.77 -38.50 -3.78
C THR A 430 -158.01 -38.83 -2.30
N ASP A 431 -159.00 -38.14 -1.73
CA ASP A 431 -159.44 -38.12 -0.34
C ASP A 431 -159.69 -39.53 0.23
N ILE A 432 -159.08 -39.85 1.38
CA ILE A 432 -159.06 -41.19 2.00
C ILE A 432 -160.47 -41.69 2.32
N SER A 433 -161.41 -40.76 2.50
CA SER A 433 -162.78 -41.01 2.94
C SER A 433 -163.68 -41.68 1.89
N THR A 434 -163.29 -41.66 0.61
CA THR A 434 -164.08 -42.22 -0.51
C THR A 434 -163.37 -43.35 -1.25
N MET A 435 -162.22 -43.80 -0.75
CA MET A 435 -161.42 -44.82 -1.44
C MET A 435 -161.92 -46.23 -1.14
N SER A 436 -161.85 -47.10 -2.14
CA SER A 436 -162.15 -48.53 -2.00
C SER A 436 -161.07 -49.22 -1.14
N GLU A 437 -161.42 -50.33 -0.49
CA GLU A 437 -160.50 -51.07 0.40
C GLU A 437 -159.22 -51.53 -0.34
N ASP A 438 -159.32 -51.79 -1.65
CA ASP A 438 -158.18 -52.16 -2.51
C ASP A 438 -157.23 -50.99 -2.81
N GLU A 439 -157.74 -49.78 -2.99
CA GLU A 439 -156.91 -48.58 -3.21
C GLU A 439 -156.14 -48.18 -1.95
N LEU A 440 -156.76 -48.36 -0.77
CA LEU A 440 -156.08 -48.20 0.53
C LEU A 440 -154.98 -49.24 0.74
N ARG A 441 -155.21 -50.51 0.36
CA ARG A 441 -154.18 -51.57 0.43
C ARG A 441 -153.02 -51.32 -0.53
N GLN A 442 -153.27 -50.80 -1.72
CA GLN A 442 -152.20 -50.40 -2.65
C GLN A 442 -151.40 -49.21 -2.13
N LYS A 443 -152.05 -48.17 -1.59
CA LYS A 443 -151.34 -47.06 -0.95
C LYS A 443 -150.53 -47.51 0.25
N PHE A 444 -151.03 -48.44 1.07
CA PHE A 444 -150.27 -48.99 2.20
C PHE A 444 -149.03 -49.75 1.74
N LYS A 445 -149.15 -50.64 0.74
CA LYS A 445 -147.99 -51.35 0.15
C LYS A 445 -146.96 -50.41 -0.45
N LYS A 446 -147.42 -49.30 -1.05
CA LYS A 446 -146.53 -48.26 -1.57
C LYS A 446 -145.83 -47.53 -0.43
N LEU A 447 -146.57 -47.14 0.62
CA LEU A 447 -146.01 -46.47 1.79
C LEU A 447 -144.99 -47.36 2.53
N GLU A 448 -145.23 -48.67 2.57
CA GLU A 448 -144.32 -49.66 3.15
C GLU A 448 -143.03 -49.78 2.33
N LYS A 449 -143.13 -49.79 0.99
CA LYS A 449 -141.97 -49.74 0.09
C LYS A 449 -141.21 -48.42 0.19
N ASP A 450 -141.91 -47.30 0.25
CA ASP A 450 -141.31 -45.97 0.41
C ASP A 450 -140.60 -45.87 1.77
N PHE A 451 -141.19 -46.46 2.81
CA PHE A 451 -140.57 -46.55 4.14
C PHE A 451 -139.32 -47.43 4.16
N GLU A 452 -139.33 -48.58 3.47
CA GLU A 452 -138.14 -49.43 3.29
C GLU A 452 -137.05 -48.72 2.46
N ALA A 453 -137.42 -48.03 1.39
CA ALA A 453 -136.50 -47.26 0.56
C ALA A 453 -135.83 -46.13 1.35
N ILE A 454 -136.61 -45.35 2.11
CA ILE A 454 -136.09 -44.28 2.98
C ILE A 454 -135.15 -44.86 4.06
N ASN A 455 -135.48 -46.01 4.66
CA ASN A 455 -134.62 -46.66 5.63
C ASN A 455 -133.31 -47.20 5.03
N HIS A 456 -133.31 -47.59 3.75
CA HIS A 456 -132.09 -47.97 3.04
C HIS A 456 -131.27 -46.72 2.59
N GLU A 457 -131.93 -45.59 2.34
CA GLU A 457 -131.26 -44.35 1.92
C GLU A 457 -130.67 -43.55 3.06
N LEU A 458 -131.26 -43.63 4.27
CA LEU A 458 -130.75 -42.94 5.45
C LEU A 458 -129.26 -43.25 5.72
N PRO A 459 -128.78 -44.52 5.68
CA PRO A 459 -127.37 -44.85 5.83
C PRO A 459 -126.48 -44.36 4.68
N SER A 460 -127.04 -44.17 3.47
CA SER A 460 -126.29 -43.63 2.33
C SER A 460 -126.10 -42.12 2.47
N ILE A 461 -127.17 -41.41 2.83
CA ILE A 461 -127.16 -39.97 3.13
C ILE A 461 -126.29 -39.68 4.35
N GLU A 462 -126.36 -40.52 5.39
CA GLU A 462 -125.48 -40.44 6.56
C GLU A 462 -124.02 -40.63 6.16
N ARG A 463 -123.69 -41.62 5.32
CA ARG A 463 -122.33 -41.82 4.77
C ARG A 463 -121.87 -40.64 3.91
N ALA A 464 -122.75 -40.02 3.14
CA ALA A 464 -122.44 -38.84 2.32
C ALA A 464 -122.20 -37.60 3.19
N PHE A 465 -123.06 -37.34 4.17
CA PHE A 465 -122.91 -36.24 5.12
C PHE A 465 -121.67 -36.42 6.00
N LYS A 466 -121.40 -37.65 6.46
CA LYS A 466 -120.17 -37.98 7.21
C LYS A 466 -118.93 -37.73 6.36
N ARG A 467 -118.89 -38.18 5.11
CA ARG A 467 -117.78 -37.87 4.18
C ARG A 467 -117.66 -36.38 3.89
N MET A 468 -118.76 -35.64 3.73
CA MET A 468 -118.73 -34.20 3.52
C MET A 468 -118.18 -33.47 4.75
N ARG A 469 -118.62 -33.85 5.95
CA ARG A 469 -118.13 -33.32 7.21
C ARG A 469 -116.66 -33.63 7.42
N ASP A 470 -116.25 -34.87 7.18
CA ASP A 470 -114.86 -35.31 7.31
C ASP A 470 -113.96 -34.63 6.26
N LEU A 471 -114.45 -34.38 5.03
CA LEU A 471 -113.75 -33.61 4.01
C LEU A 471 -113.66 -32.11 4.38
N GLY A 472 -114.72 -31.54 4.93
CA GLY A 472 -114.72 -30.16 5.43
C GLY A 472 -113.74 -29.99 6.59
N GLN A 473 -113.74 -30.93 7.54
CA GLN A 473 -112.78 -30.98 8.64
C GLN A 473 -111.36 -31.19 8.13
N LYS A 474 -111.14 -32.07 7.15
CA LYS A 474 -109.84 -32.27 6.50
C LYS A 474 -109.35 -30.98 5.84
N ARG A 475 -110.19 -30.26 5.10
CA ARG A 475 -109.80 -28.95 4.53
C ARG A 475 -109.43 -27.92 5.58
N VAL A 476 -110.16 -27.84 6.69
CA VAL A 476 -109.81 -26.95 7.80
C VAL A 476 -108.44 -27.33 8.38
N MET A 477 -108.16 -28.63 8.54
CA MET A 477 -106.85 -29.11 8.98
C MET A 477 -105.75 -28.84 7.95
N ASP A 478 -106.02 -28.98 6.66
CA ASP A 478 -105.09 -28.67 5.57
C ASP A 478 -104.78 -27.16 5.55
N PHE A 479 -105.77 -26.29 5.76
CA PHE A 479 -105.57 -24.84 5.88
C PHE A 479 -104.75 -24.49 7.12
N ALA A 480 -105.03 -25.10 8.27
CA ALA A 480 -104.22 -24.93 9.48
C ALA A 480 -102.76 -25.37 9.24
N GLY A 481 -102.55 -26.49 8.54
CA GLY A 481 -101.23 -26.97 8.15
C GLY A 481 -100.53 -26.03 7.16
N LEU A 482 -101.26 -25.43 6.21
CA LEU A 482 -100.73 -24.40 5.30
C LEU A 482 -100.34 -23.12 6.03
N GLU A 483 -101.14 -22.67 7.01
CA GLU A 483 -100.81 -21.52 7.85
C GLU A 483 -99.56 -21.78 8.68
N GLU A 484 -99.44 -22.95 9.30
CA GLU A 484 -98.22 -23.36 10.03
C GLU A 484 -97.00 -23.41 9.08
N LYS A 485 -97.17 -23.93 7.87
CA LYS A 485 -96.12 -23.95 6.85
C LYS A 485 -95.73 -22.54 6.39
N ILE A 486 -96.67 -21.61 6.27
CA ILE A 486 -96.38 -20.20 5.98
C ILE A 486 -95.57 -19.58 7.13
N GLN A 487 -95.92 -19.85 8.39
CA GLN A 487 -95.15 -19.36 9.54
C GLN A 487 -93.72 -19.91 9.54
N LEU A 488 -93.55 -21.20 9.25
CA LEU A 488 -92.23 -21.81 9.10
C LEU A 488 -91.45 -21.18 7.96
N LEU A 489 -92.05 -20.98 6.78
CA LEU A 489 -91.41 -20.34 5.64
C LEU A 489 -91.03 -18.88 5.91
N ILE A 490 -91.82 -18.13 6.67
CA ILE A 490 -91.48 -16.77 7.11
C ILE A 490 -90.24 -16.81 8.04
N ALA A 491 -90.21 -17.73 8.98
CA ALA A 491 -89.07 -17.91 9.88
C ALA A 491 -87.80 -18.36 9.12
N GLU A 492 -87.94 -19.27 8.16
CA GLU A 492 -86.85 -19.71 7.28
C GLU A 492 -86.35 -18.59 6.38
N LYS A 493 -87.25 -17.80 5.79
CA LYS A 493 -86.89 -16.60 5.02
C LYS A 493 -86.12 -15.61 5.88
N SER A 494 -86.60 -15.31 7.10
CA SER A 494 -85.89 -14.40 8.01
C SER A 494 -84.49 -14.91 8.35
N LYS A 495 -84.34 -16.21 8.61
CA LYS A 495 -83.03 -16.86 8.80
C LYS A 495 -82.16 -16.80 7.54
N ALA A 496 -82.74 -17.00 6.37
CA ALA A 496 -82.04 -16.92 5.09
C ALA A 496 -81.56 -15.49 4.80
N ASP A 497 -82.40 -14.48 5.03
CA ASP A 497 -82.05 -13.06 4.88
C ASP A 497 -80.92 -12.69 5.86
N GLN A 498 -81.01 -13.09 7.13
CA GLN A 498 -79.92 -12.89 8.10
C GLN A 498 -78.60 -13.52 7.62
N LYS A 499 -78.64 -14.77 7.16
CA LYS A 499 -77.45 -15.46 6.62
C LYS A 499 -76.91 -14.76 5.38
N TYR A 500 -77.78 -14.29 4.48
CA TYR A 500 -77.41 -13.56 3.28
C TYR A 500 -76.70 -12.25 3.62
N PHE A 501 -77.25 -11.43 4.51
CA PHE A 501 -76.61 -10.17 4.91
C PHE A 501 -75.31 -10.39 5.68
N ALA A 502 -75.24 -11.42 6.53
CA ALA A 502 -73.99 -11.81 7.19
C ALA A 502 -72.92 -12.21 6.15
N ALA A 503 -73.26 -13.10 5.22
CA ALA A 503 -72.35 -13.52 4.15
C ALA A 503 -71.94 -12.36 3.23
N ARG A 504 -72.84 -11.42 2.94
CA ARG A 504 -72.53 -10.21 2.15
C ARG A 504 -71.55 -9.31 2.87
N LYS A 505 -71.74 -9.10 4.19
CA LYS A 505 -70.84 -8.32 5.04
C LYS A 505 -69.45 -8.97 5.13
N ASP A 506 -69.40 -10.29 5.27
CA ASP A 506 -68.14 -11.04 5.26
C ASP A 506 -67.46 -10.93 3.90
N ALA A 507 -68.20 -11.05 2.79
CA ALA A 507 -67.68 -10.88 1.44
C ALA A 507 -67.10 -9.46 1.21
N ASP A 508 -67.78 -8.41 1.67
CA ASP A 508 -67.25 -7.04 1.59
C ASP A 508 -65.99 -6.85 2.44
N THR A 509 -65.96 -7.48 3.63
CA THR A 509 -64.77 -7.49 4.49
C THR A 509 -63.59 -8.16 3.80
N ARG A 510 -63.80 -9.34 3.19
CA ARG A 510 -62.78 -10.05 2.40
C ARG A 510 -62.34 -9.26 1.17
N ASN A 511 -63.25 -8.59 0.47
CA ASN A 511 -62.89 -7.72 -0.65
C ASN A 511 -62.01 -6.53 -0.23
N ASN A 512 -62.27 -5.97 0.95
CA ASN A 512 -61.43 -4.91 1.52
C ASN A 512 -60.04 -5.44 1.90
N GLU A 513 -59.96 -6.62 2.52
CA GLU A 513 -58.68 -7.29 2.81
C GLU A 513 -57.90 -7.60 1.53
N ILE A 514 -58.55 -8.14 0.50
CA ILE A 514 -57.92 -8.41 -0.81
C ILE A 514 -57.35 -7.12 -1.42
N ARG A 515 -58.09 -6.00 -1.36
CA ARG A 515 -57.60 -4.70 -1.84
C ARG A 515 -56.38 -4.23 -1.05
N SER A 516 -56.42 -4.34 0.27
CA SER A 516 -55.30 -3.98 1.15
C SER A 516 -54.07 -4.83 0.86
N LEU A 517 -54.23 -6.14 0.75
CA LEU A 517 -53.16 -7.09 0.42
C LEU A 517 -52.58 -6.83 -0.97
N ARG A 518 -53.40 -6.54 -1.98
CA ARG A 518 -52.92 -6.15 -3.31
C ARG A 518 -52.09 -4.87 -3.28
N HIS A 519 -52.53 -3.88 -2.52
CA HIS A 519 -51.79 -2.64 -2.35
C HIS A 519 -50.44 -2.87 -1.63
N GLN A 520 -50.44 -3.66 -0.55
CA GLN A 520 -49.21 -4.08 0.12
C GLN A 520 -48.27 -4.86 -0.81
N ASN A 521 -48.80 -5.77 -1.63
CA ASN A 521 -48.00 -6.56 -2.56
C ASN A 521 -47.39 -5.68 -3.66
N SER A 522 -48.15 -4.73 -4.21
CA SER A 522 -47.65 -3.74 -5.16
C SER A 522 -46.51 -2.91 -4.57
N LYS A 523 -46.66 -2.45 -3.32
CA LYS A 523 -45.63 -1.67 -2.63
C LYS A 523 -44.38 -2.51 -2.31
N SER A 524 -44.57 -3.77 -1.95
CA SER A 524 -43.48 -4.72 -1.73
C SER A 524 -42.71 -4.99 -3.03
N ALA A 525 -43.41 -5.15 -4.15
CA ALA A 525 -42.78 -5.31 -5.47
C ALA A 525 -41.96 -4.06 -5.88
N GLU A 526 -42.47 -2.85 -5.61
CA GLU A 526 -41.74 -1.61 -5.85
C GLU A 526 -40.46 -1.52 -4.99
N ILE A 527 -40.54 -1.88 -3.71
CA ILE A 527 -39.37 -1.94 -2.81
C ILE A 527 -38.35 -2.96 -3.32
N ILE A 528 -38.80 -4.14 -3.77
CA ILE A 528 -37.92 -5.17 -4.34
C ILE A 528 -37.23 -4.66 -5.61
N ALA A 529 -37.94 -3.94 -6.48
CA ALA A 529 -37.35 -3.34 -7.67
C ALA A 529 -36.27 -2.30 -7.31
N GLN A 530 -36.55 -1.41 -6.36
CA GLN A 530 -35.57 -0.44 -5.85
C GLN A 530 -34.34 -1.12 -5.24
N LEU A 531 -34.53 -2.20 -4.46
CA LEU A 531 -33.43 -2.97 -3.88
C LEU A 531 -32.57 -3.65 -4.96
N LYS A 532 -33.18 -4.17 -6.03
CA LYS A 532 -32.46 -4.73 -7.19
C LYS A 532 -31.65 -3.66 -7.93
N ASP A 533 -32.22 -2.47 -8.14
CA ASP A 533 -31.49 -1.36 -8.76
C ASP A 533 -30.30 -0.92 -7.92
N ILE A 534 -30.45 -0.84 -6.59
CA ILE A 534 -29.35 -0.55 -5.67
C ILE A 534 -28.29 -1.66 -5.70
N GLU A 535 -28.70 -2.94 -5.73
CA GLU A 535 -27.79 -4.07 -5.83
C GLU A 535 -26.95 -4.00 -7.13
N THR A 536 -27.58 -3.72 -8.27
CA THR A 536 -26.87 -3.58 -9.55
C THR A 536 -25.90 -2.40 -9.54
N GLN A 537 -26.26 -1.26 -8.95
CA GLN A 537 -25.36 -0.13 -8.76
C GLN A 537 -24.16 -0.49 -7.87
N ASN A 538 -24.40 -1.15 -6.73
CA ASN A 538 -23.34 -1.60 -5.82
C ASN A 538 -22.39 -2.60 -6.50
N ARG A 539 -22.93 -3.53 -7.29
CA ARG A 539 -22.13 -4.51 -8.05
C ARG A 539 -21.27 -3.83 -9.12
N GLY A 540 -21.80 -2.79 -9.76
CA GLY A 540 -21.03 -1.93 -10.66
C GLY A 540 -19.90 -1.18 -9.94
N LEU A 541 -20.17 -0.62 -8.75
CA LEU A 541 -19.17 0.07 -7.93
C LEU A 541 -18.05 -0.88 -7.48
N LEU A 542 -18.39 -2.08 -7.02
CA LEU A 542 -17.43 -3.12 -6.65
C LEU A 542 -16.53 -3.49 -7.83
N THR A 543 -17.11 -3.74 -9.00
CA THR A 543 -16.34 -4.05 -10.23
C THR A 543 -15.37 -2.91 -10.58
N ASN A 544 -15.76 -1.65 -10.37
CA ASN A 544 -14.90 -0.50 -10.62
C ASN A 544 -13.76 -0.43 -9.60
N LEU A 545 -14.05 -0.60 -8.31
CA LEU A 545 -13.04 -0.63 -7.24
C LEU A 545 -12.06 -1.79 -7.42
N GLU A 546 -12.52 -2.97 -7.83
CA GLU A 546 -11.66 -4.11 -8.16
C GLU A 546 -10.71 -3.80 -9.31
N LYS A 547 -11.20 -3.16 -10.38
CA LYS A 547 -10.35 -2.70 -11.49
C LYS A 547 -9.32 -1.66 -11.03
N GLN A 548 -9.72 -0.69 -10.21
CA GLN A 548 -8.79 0.31 -9.66
C GLN A 548 -7.72 -0.35 -8.78
N MET A 549 -8.10 -1.29 -7.92
CA MET A 549 -7.16 -2.07 -7.10
C MET A 549 -6.19 -2.89 -7.95
N ALA A 550 -6.67 -3.55 -9.01
CA ALA A 550 -5.82 -4.29 -9.93
C ALA A 550 -4.81 -3.38 -10.65
N ASN A 551 -5.27 -2.23 -11.15
CA ASN A 551 -4.41 -1.22 -11.77
C ASN A 551 -3.37 -0.68 -10.79
N MET A 552 -3.76 -0.36 -9.55
CA MET A 552 -2.86 0.12 -8.51
C MET A 552 -1.80 -0.92 -8.11
N ARG A 553 -2.17 -2.21 -8.08
CA ARG A 553 -1.20 -3.29 -7.85
C ARG A 553 -0.19 -3.40 -8.98
N LEU A 554 -0.65 -3.29 -10.23
CA LEU A 554 0.23 -3.33 -11.40
C LEU A 554 1.18 -2.14 -11.43
N THR A 555 0.70 -0.92 -11.18
CA THR A 555 1.56 0.27 -11.12
C THR A 555 2.57 0.20 -9.98
N ASN A 556 2.16 -0.27 -8.79
CA ASN A 556 3.08 -0.48 -7.68
C ASN A 556 4.15 -1.53 -7.99
N ALA A 557 3.80 -2.62 -8.67
CA ALA A 557 4.77 -3.63 -9.09
C ALA A 557 5.80 -3.06 -10.08
N THR A 558 5.34 -2.25 -11.05
CA THR A 558 6.21 -1.56 -12.00
C THR A 558 7.15 -0.58 -11.30
N LEU A 559 6.63 0.25 -10.40
CA LEU A 559 7.44 1.20 -9.62
C LEU A 559 8.46 0.50 -8.71
N ALA A 560 8.09 -0.62 -8.11
CA ALA A 560 9.02 -1.43 -7.30
C ALA A 560 10.16 -2.01 -8.16
N MET A 561 9.86 -2.49 -9.36
CA MET A 561 10.90 -2.97 -10.29
C MET A 561 11.82 -1.82 -10.76
N GLU A 562 11.26 -0.66 -11.04
CA GLU A 562 12.02 0.52 -11.47
C GLU A 562 12.91 1.06 -10.34
N ASN A 563 12.39 1.15 -9.11
CA ASN A 563 13.19 1.50 -7.93
C ASN A 563 14.34 0.53 -7.70
N LYS A 564 14.10 -0.78 -7.81
CA LYS A 564 15.16 -1.79 -7.66
C LYS A 564 16.22 -1.64 -8.76
N LYS A 565 15.81 -1.36 -10.00
CA LYS A 565 16.74 -1.10 -11.11
C LYS A 565 17.59 0.14 -10.84
N MET A 566 16.97 1.22 -10.37
CA MET A 566 17.65 2.48 -10.02
C MET A 566 18.60 2.33 -8.83
N GLU A 567 18.24 1.50 -7.85
CA GLU A 567 19.10 1.19 -6.71
C GLU A 567 20.36 0.43 -7.15
N VAL A 568 20.21 -0.58 -8.02
CA VAL A 568 21.34 -1.34 -8.57
C VAL A 568 22.27 -0.44 -9.39
N THR A 569 21.73 0.38 -10.30
CA THR A 569 22.56 1.30 -11.10
C THR A 569 23.25 2.35 -10.24
N SER A 570 22.59 2.84 -9.18
CA SER A 570 23.19 3.75 -8.21
C SER A 570 24.36 3.09 -7.47
N GLN A 571 24.17 1.89 -6.94
CA GLN A 571 25.21 1.13 -6.24
C GLN A 571 26.42 0.83 -7.13
N ASP A 572 26.20 0.42 -8.38
CA ASP A 572 27.27 0.19 -9.34
C ASP A 572 28.02 1.48 -9.69
N GLY A 573 27.30 2.60 -9.80
CA GLY A 573 27.89 3.93 -9.93
C GLY A 573 28.80 4.29 -8.75
N THR A 574 28.34 4.06 -7.51
CA THR A 574 29.13 4.31 -6.29
C THR A 574 30.39 3.45 -6.25
N ARG A 575 30.28 2.14 -6.52
CA ARG A 575 31.43 1.22 -6.59
C ARG A 575 32.47 1.67 -7.61
N ARG A 576 32.01 2.15 -8.77
CA ARG A 576 32.90 2.64 -9.83
C ARG A 576 33.62 3.93 -9.42
N ILE A 577 32.92 4.85 -8.75
CA ILE A 577 33.53 6.07 -8.20
C ILE A 577 34.58 5.72 -7.14
N GLU A 578 34.29 4.80 -6.22
CA GLU A 578 35.25 4.36 -5.20
C GLU A 578 36.50 3.71 -5.82
N SER A 579 36.32 2.86 -6.83
CA SER A 579 37.44 2.24 -7.54
C SER A 579 38.32 3.28 -8.24
N LEU A 580 37.71 4.25 -8.93
CA LEU A 580 38.44 5.33 -9.59
C LEU A 580 39.17 6.22 -8.58
N ASN A 581 38.55 6.53 -7.45
CA ASN A 581 39.18 7.31 -6.38
C ASN A 581 40.39 6.60 -5.77
N LYS A 582 40.33 5.28 -5.60
CA LYS A 582 41.50 4.47 -5.16
C LYS A 582 42.64 4.55 -6.18
N GLN A 583 42.35 4.38 -7.46
CA GLN A 583 43.37 4.50 -8.50
C GLN A 583 43.97 5.91 -8.57
N ILE A 584 43.15 6.97 -8.44
CA ILE A 584 43.62 8.36 -8.41
C ILE A 584 44.53 8.60 -7.20
N THR A 585 44.18 8.08 -6.03
CA THR A 585 44.99 8.25 -4.82
C THR A 585 46.32 7.48 -4.89
N GLU A 586 46.32 6.25 -5.42
CA GLU A 586 47.53 5.48 -5.67
C GLU A 586 48.47 6.17 -6.68
N LEU A 587 47.94 6.57 -7.84
CA LEU A 587 48.71 7.27 -8.86
C LEU A 587 49.24 8.61 -8.35
N SER A 588 48.43 9.38 -7.61
CA SER A 588 48.87 10.63 -6.99
C SER A 588 49.98 10.39 -5.95
N GLY A 589 49.90 9.30 -5.19
CA GLY A 589 50.95 8.90 -4.23
C GLY A 589 52.26 8.55 -4.92
N LEU A 590 52.20 7.77 -6.00
CA LEU A 590 53.38 7.40 -6.81
C LEU A 590 54.04 8.64 -7.42
N VAL A 591 53.25 9.56 -8.00
CA VAL A 591 53.76 10.81 -8.57
C VAL A 591 54.46 11.64 -7.50
N LYS A 592 53.84 11.86 -6.34
CA LYS A 592 54.46 12.61 -5.22
C LYS A 592 55.77 11.98 -4.73
N THR A 593 55.81 10.66 -4.62
CA THR A 593 57.00 9.94 -4.15
C THR A 593 58.13 10.04 -5.17
N ARG A 594 57.84 9.88 -6.46
CA ARG A 594 58.83 10.00 -7.53
C ARG A 594 59.34 11.43 -7.66
N ASP A 595 58.47 12.43 -7.59
CA ASP A 595 58.85 13.83 -7.74
C ASP A 595 59.73 14.30 -6.57
N SER A 596 59.41 13.89 -5.33
CA SER A 596 60.27 14.18 -4.17
C SER A 596 61.63 13.47 -4.24
N ALA A 597 61.66 12.19 -4.63
CA ALA A 597 62.92 11.47 -4.82
C ALA A 597 63.79 12.10 -5.93
N SER A 598 63.18 12.49 -7.04
CA SER A 598 63.86 13.17 -8.16
C SER A 598 64.43 14.53 -7.73
N ALA A 599 63.67 15.31 -6.96
CA ALA A 599 64.14 16.60 -6.43
C ALA A 599 65.36 16.44 -5.51
N ILE A 600 65.32 15.48 -4.58
CA ILE A 600 66.45 15.19 -3.67
C ILE A 600 67.69 14.75 -4.44
N ILE A 601 67.52 13.88 -5.45
CA ILE A 601 68.64 13.41 -6.28
C ILE A 601 69.24 14.57 -7.08
N LYS A 602 68.42 15.43 -7.68
CA LYS A 602 68.89 16.61 -8.42
C LYS A 602 69.66 17.57 -7.51
N GLU A 603 69.15 17.90 -6.33
CA GLU A 603 69.83 18.79 -5.37
C GLU A 603 71.16 18.20 -4.87
N ARG A 604 71.20 16.89 -4.60
CA ARG A 604 72.45 16.24 -4.20
C ARG A 604 73.50 16.29 -5.31
N ASN A 605 73.10 16.03 -6.56
CA ASN A 605 74.01 16.03 -7.69
C ASN A 605 74.58 17.44 -7.94
N THR A 606 73.77 18.49 -7.86
CA THR A 606 74.25 19.87 -8.06
C THR A 606 75.27 20.27 -7.00
N LEU A 607 75.03 19.90 -5.74
CA LEU A 607 75.98 20.12 -4.63
C LEU A 607 77.28 19.34 -4.82
N GLN A 608 77.20 18.07 -5.22
CA GLN A 608 78.38 17.23 -5.45
C GLN A 608 79.23 17.73 -6.61
N GLU A 609 78.63 18.19 -7.70
CA GLU A 609 79.35 18.78 -8.83
C GLU A 609 80.13 20.04 -8.44
N ALA A 610 79.53 20.91 -7.62
CA ALA A 610 80.22 22.11 -7.13
C ALA A 610 81.38 21.76 -6.19
N GLU A 611 81.24 20.72 -5.35
CA GLU A 611 82.29 20.25 -4.45
C GLU A 611 83.45 19.58 -5.21
N VAL A 612 83.14 18.83 -6.27
CA VAL A 612 84.16 18.24 -7.16
C VAL A 612 85.07 19.32 -7.74
N GLU A 613 84.55 20.47 -8.17
CA GLU A 613 85.41 21.53 -8.70
C GLU A 613 86.29 22.20 -7.65
N LYS A 614 85.82 22.36 -6.41
CA LYS A 614 86.69 22.81 -5.31
C LYS A 614 87.83 21.82 -5.07
N LEU A 615 87.52 20.53 -5.06
CA LEU A 615 88.52 19.48 -4.87
C LEU A 615 89.55 19.45 -6.00
N LYS A 616 89.15 19.71 -7.25
CA LYS A 616 90.11 19.81 -8.37
C LYS A 616 91.10 20.95 -8.16
N VAL A 617 90.63 22.14 -7.81
CA VAL A 617 91.50 23.29 -7.50
C VAL A 617 92.46 22.95 -6.36
N ARG A 618 91.95 22.30 -5.29
CA ARG A 618 92.78 21.88 -4.16
C ARG A 618 93.87 20.88 -4.56
N ILE A 619 93.54 19.92 -5.41
CA ILE A 619 94.50 18.93 -5.93
C ILE A 619 95.56 19.61 -6.80
N GLU A 620 95.15 20.51 -7.71
CA GLU A 620 96.08 21.25 -8.56
C GLU A 620 97.06 22.11 -7.75
N HIS A 621 96.59 22.78 -6.70
CA HIS A 621 97.45 23.55 -5.81
C HIS A 621 98.44 22.64 -5.06
N ALA A 622 97.96 21.53 -4.50
CA ALA A 622 98.81 20.55 -3.82
C ALA A 622 99.87 19.94 -4.76
N GLN A 623 99.54 19.75 -6.05
CA GLN A 623 100.49 19.31 -7.07
C GLN A 623 101.56 20.38 -7.36
N LYS A 624 101.16 21.65 -7.51
CA LYS A 624 102.10 22.77 -7.68
C LYS A 624 103.05 22.90 -6.49
N ASP A 625 102.55 22.77 -5.28
CA ASP A 625 103.37 22.78 -4.07
C ASP A 625 104.38 21.63 -4.04
N ARG A 626 103.94 20.41 -4.35
CA ARG A 626 104.83 19.24 -4.48
C ARG A 626 105.96 19.51 -5.48
N ASP A 627 105.64 20.07 -6.64
CA ASP A 627 106.61 20.34 -7.70
C ASP A 627 107.59 21.47 -7.31
N ASN A 628 107.11 22.49 -6.59
CA ASN A 628 107.96 23.52 -6.00
C ASN A 628 108.94 22.96 -4.95
N TRP A 629 108.49 22.07 -4.07
CA TRP A 629 109.35 21.39 -3.10
C TRP A 629 110.38 20.50 -3.78
N ARG A 630 109.98 19.78 -4.84
CA ARG A 630 110.89 18.97 -5.66
C ARG A 630 112.00 19.84 -6.28
N ASN A 631 111.65 20.98 -6.88
CA ASN A 631 112.63 21.87 -7.51
C ASN A 631 113.60 22.51 -6.51
N LYS A 632 113.13 22.89 -5.30
CA LYS A 632 114.01 23.39 -4.23
C LYS A 632 115.06 22.35 -3.78
N ALA A 633 114.71 21.07 -3.77
CA ALA A 633 115.64 20.00 -3.39
C ALA A 633 116.76 19.76 -4.42
N LEU A 634 116.53 20.06 -5.70
CA LEU A 634 117.51 19.86 -6.78
C LEU A 634 118.54 20.99 -6.92
N SER A 635 118.30 22.18 -6.36
CA SER A 635 119.16 23.35 -6.57
C SER A 635 120.34 23.50 -5.58
N ASN A 636 120.52 22.56 -4.63
CA ASN A 636 121.46 22.70 -3.49
C ASN A 636 122.71 21.79 -3.54
N SER A 637 123.06 21.17 -4.68
CA SER A 637 124.32 20.40 -4.82
C SER A 637 125.44 21.33 -5.35
N SER A 638 126.47 21.56 -4.52
CA SER A 638 127.59 22.50 -4.75
C SER A 638 128.89 21.76 -5.12
N GLU A 639 129.80 22.41 -5.85
CA GLU A 639 131.17 21.95 -6.21
C GLU A 639 131.97 21.39 -5.01
N GLU A 640 131.64 21.82 -3.80
CA GLU A 640 132.23 21.31 -2.56
C GLU A 640 131.92 19.82 -2.31
N GLU A 641 130.75 19.32 -2.73
CA GLU A 641 130.36 17.91 -2.64
C GLU A 641 131.21 17.03 -3.58
N GLU A 642 131.56 17.55 -4.75
CA GLU A 642 132.31 16.84 -5.79
C GLU A 642 133.81 16.76 -5.45
N MET A 643 134.37 17.81 -4.86
CA MET A 643 135.74 17.80 -4.32
C MET A 643 135.91 16.82 -3.15
N LEU A 644 134.96 16.79 -2.20
CA LEU A 644 135.01 15.88 -1.05
C LEU A 644 134.90 14.41 -1.48
N ARG A 645 134.08 14.09 -2.49
CA ARG A 645 134.02 12.75 -3.07
C ARG A 645 135.37 12.30 -3.66
N THR A 646 136.10 13.18 -4.33
CA THR A 646 137.39 12.82 -4.95
C THR A 646 138.46 12.42 -3.93
N PHE A 647 138.51 13.08 -2.76
CA PHE A 647 139.44 12.71 -1.68
C PHE A 647 139.11 11.35 -1.04
N ALA A 648 137.82 11.07 -0.89
CA ALA A 648 137.33 9.91 -0.18
C ALA A 648 137.37 8.61 -1.01
N LEU A 649 137.40 8.70 -2.35
CA LEU A 649 137.44 7.57 -3.27
C LEU A 649 138.85 6.99 -3.48
N CYS A 650 138.93 5.67 -3.67
CA CYS A 650 140.16 4.91 -3.86
C CYS A 650 140.88 5.34 -5.15
N SER A 651 142.17 5.62 -5.05
CA SER A 651 142.98 6.08 -6.18
C SER A 651 143.20 5.03 -7.28
N ILE A 652 142.91 3.75 -7.02
CA ILE A 652 143.04 2.66 -8.01
C ILE A 652 141.77 2.54 -8.85
N CYS A 653 140.59 2.47 -8.23
CA CYS A 653 139.33 2.25 -8.95
C CYS A 653 138.47 3.50 -9.12
N ARG A 654 138.73 4.58 -8.38
CA ARG A 654 137.94 5.82 -8.30
C ARG A 654 136.43 5.64 -8.06
N ASN A 655 136.02 4.46 -7.56
CA ASN A 655 134.61 4.11 -7.40
C ASN A 655 134.27 3.77 -5.94
N ASN A 656 135.15 3.06 -5.25
CA ASN A 656 134.93 2.67 -3.85
C ASN A 656 135.68 3.61 -2.90
N PHE A 657 135.10 3.90 -1.74
CA PHE A 657 135.76 4.67 -0.68
C PHE A 657 137.04 3.98 -0.16
N LYS A 658 138.03 4.77 0.26
CA LYS A 658 139.32 4.30 0.80
C LYS A 658 139.16 3.71 2.21
N ASN A 659 138.85 2.43 2.32
CA ASN A 659 138.59 1.78 3.61
C ASN A 659 139.73 0.88 4.14
N THR A 660 140.87 0.76 3.44
CA THR A 660 141.96 -0.18 3.77
C THR A 660 143.34 0.44 3.64
N ALA A 661 144.18 0.35 4.68
CA ALA A 661 145.57 0.82 4.71
C ALA A 661 146.58 -0.33 4.67
N LEU A 662 147.74 -0.08 4.03
CA LEU A 662 148.89 -1.00 4.04
C LEU A 662 149.87 -0.62 5.16
N LYS A 663 150.00 -1.45 6.20
CA LYS A 663 150.82 -1.21 7.40
C LYS A 663 152.30 -0.90 7.09
N THR A 664 152.86 -1.48 6.02
CA THR A 664 154.28 -1.27 5.64
C THR A 664 154.58 0.13 5.08
N CYS A 665 153.57 0.90 4.67
CA CYS A 665 153.76 2.21 4.04
C CYS A 665 152.68 3.27 4.31
N GLY A 666 151.59 2.92 4.98
CA GLY A 666 150.52 3.85 5.39
C GLY A 666 149.53 4.30 4.30
N HIS A 667 149.69 3.84 3.04
CA HIS A 667 148.79 4.26 1.96
C HIS A 667 147.41 3.58 2.01
N LEU A 668 146.34 4.35 1.75
CA LEU A 668 144.94 3.89 1.78
C LEU A 668 144.35 3.64 0.38
N PHE A 669 143.68 2.51 0.23
CA PHE A 669 142.92 2.09 -0.95
C PHE A 669 141.61 1.41 -0.51
N CYS A 670 140.74 1.01 -1.43
CA CYS A 670 139.61 0.16 -1.06
C CYS A 670 140.06 -1.30 -0.89
N SER A 671 139.37 -2.03 -0.02
CA SER A 671 139.65 -3.43 0.30
C SER A 671 139.74 -4.29 -0.96
N LYS A 672 138.79 -4.13 -1.88
CA LYS A 672 138.77 -4.83 -3.18
C LYS A 672 140.08 -4.67 -3.95
N CYS A 673 140.60 -3.44 -4.06
CA CYS A 673 141.84 -3.20 -4.81
C CYS A 673 143.10 -3.71 -4.09
N VAL A 674 143.10 -3.78 -2.76
CA VAL A 674 144.20 -4.38 -1.99
C VAL A 674 144.17 -5.90 -2.12
N ASP A 675 142.99 -6.51 -1.99
CA ASP A 675 142.79 -7.95 -2.13
C ASP A 675 143.12 -8.44 -3.54
N ASP A 676 142.73 -7.70 -4.58
CA ASP A 676 143.05 -8.00 -5.98
C ASP A 676 144.56 -7.99 -6.25
N ARG A 677 145.34 -7.18 -5.53
CA ARG A 677 146.80 -7.18 -5.66
C ARG A 677 147.44 -8.36 -4.95
N ILE A 678 146.91 -8.76 -3.80
CA ILE A 678 147.39 -9.95 -3.07
C ILE A 678 147.08 -11.23 -3.86
N SER A 679 145.88 -11.34 -4.43
CA SER A 679 145.46 -12.50 -5.23
C SER A 679 146.28 -12.65 -6.50
N ASN A 680 146.57 -11.55 -7.21
CA ASN A 680 147.40 -11.53 -8.42
C ASN A 680 148.93 -11.59 -8.15
N ARG A 681 149.35 -11.87 -6.90
CA ARG A 681 150.77 -11.90 -6.47
C ARG A 681 151.54 -10.59 -6.73
N MET A 682 150.85 -9.48 -6.96
CA MET A 682 151.42 -8.14 -7.13
C MET A 682 151.58 -7.44 -5.77
N ARG A 683 152.35 -8.09 -4.88
CA ARG A 683 152.56 -7.71 -3.47
C ARG A 683 153.48 -6.49 -3.28
N LYS A 684 153.27 -5.43 -4.07
CA LYS A 684 153.94 -4.12 -3.96
C LYS A 684 152.91 -2.99 -3.94
N CYS A 685 153.05 -2.05 -3.02
CA CYS A 685 152.13 -0.92 -2.87
C CYS A 685 152.05 -0.09 -4.17
N PRO A 686 150.85 0.23 -4.70
CA PRO A 686 150.70 1.06 -5.91
C PRO A 686 151.34 2.44 -5.81
N SER A 687 151.37 3.04 -4.61
CA SER A 687 151.87 4.41 -4.42
C SER A 687 153.37 4.48 -4.18
N CYS A 688 153.97 3.51 -3.48
CA CYS A 688 155.39 3.58 -3.08
C CYS A 688 156.23 2.34 -3.37
N SER A 689 155.64 1.31 -4.00
CA SER A 689 156.30 0.08 -4.42
C SER A 689 156.95 -0.78 -3.32
N ARG A 690 156.80 -0.43 -2.03
CA ARG A 690 157.19 -1.30 -0.91
C ARG A 690 156.42 -2.61 -0.93
N ALA A 691 157.11 -3.71 -0.67
CA ALA A 691 156.48 -5.01 -0.57
C ALA A 691 155.53 -5.05 0.65
N PHE A 692 154.42 -5.75 0.50
CA PHE A 692 153.47 -5.99 1.59
C PHE A 692 152.84 -7.38 1.43
N ASP A 693 152.59 -8.08 2.54
CA ASP A 693 151.86 -9.34 2.53
C ASP A 693 150.45 -9.18 3.13
N LYS A 694 149.65 -10.24 3.11
CA LYS A 694 148.29 -10.28 3.66
C LYS A 694 148.22 -9.85 5.13
N MET A 695 149.29 -10.08 5.90
CA MET A 695 149.37 -9.66 7.32
C MET A 695 149.57 -8.15 7.48
N ASP A 696 149.98 -7.47 6.42
CA ASP A 696 150.24 -6.02 6.37
C ASP A 696 149.01 -5.22 5.94
N VAL A 697 147.85 -5.84 5.76
CA VAL A 697 146.59 -5.15 5.41
C VAL A 697 145.81 -4.81 6.69
N MET A 698 145.38 -3.56 6.82
CA MET A 698 144.59 -3.07 7.97
C MET A 698 143.35 -2.31 7.47
N PRO A 699 142.12 -2.72 7.83
CA PRO A 699 140.92 -1.90 7.57
C PRO A 699 140.92 -0.63 8.44
N VAL A 700 140.51 0.51 7.86
CA VAL A 700 140.54 1.85 8.50
C VAL A 700 139.15 2.37 8.85
N HIS A 701 138.12 2.00 8.08
CA HIS A 701 136.71 2.18 8.41
C HIS A 701 135.89 1.14 7.63
N HIS A 702 134.61 0.98 7.96
CA HIS A 702 133.74 0.05 7.24
C HIS A 702 133.34 0.57 5.86
#